data_AF-A0A3A9ZQN8-F1
#
_entry.id   AF-A0A3A9ZQN8-F1
#
_cell.length_a   1.000
_cell.length_b   1.000
_cell.length_c   1.000
_cell.angle_alpha   90.00
_cell.angle_beta   90.00
_cell.angle_gamma   90.00
#
_symmetry.space_group_name_H-M   'P 1'
#
loop_
_entity.id
_entity.type
_entity.pdbx_description
1 polymer ?
#
loop_
_entity_poly.entity_id
_entity_poly.type
_entity_poly.pdbx_seq_one_letter_code
_entity_poly.pdbx_strand_id
1 'polypeptide(L)'
;MLRRSRDRLRPALENRDRGHVATFGEAVVYFTFVFGSAPVSPHAVAERLLAAEIAETVTSPLDGEVRMAPRYRELVRVIRDAQRLAEASRAVTGGHWAGWARKHPLLAAQLAISLLSRKMRSTTRRPADRNEDDEVDSHEDVETKMLRVVDEVNESVAHRQALNAIQHAREREMYQAAYLESEPYLRLTLRRVNFGLSGFSDQDKLAEGQQGDVLLLVHRSGVLQLTIAVRMPQGLNTDQLIPRTIASGVGLRWTEVVEPVMEAASRKGGYDPRRWPGNWLAEIQEGTRWRRIVHADPASLVDLFRLYQDAIVEASGIDPGDEWFCHPLVCVDRLGCCATEVLWTRRHREELNGILLRYEGYRGLRESARLKLPADSSIRDRDSVWHGHASTTLISWDQERKRFDNHLSALLLVENFLLQYWQLRAVNASLEAAGTQPTGTVARDLQRRLIFGLQEFHRSALAYGDAQDTVRALLQSSGAERMRALLGERLAQLGSIVAAERAERSAARSTAAAVAAFAAAVVFGLPAIDQTFTIIKATPDNGVAGWLTEAGAAASFVAYLGVLAALLVALVLYGLPRRRPRPRRIRPAGLEWPGGTIRVVRRDRRDSEKTGEGSALKPTAGGREGQRWPAGSKDDVG
;
A
#
# COMPACT_ATOMS: atom_id res chain seq x y z
N MET A 1 -67.79 -3.01 -19.31
CA MET A 1 -67.48 -3.95 -18.19
C MET A 1 -66.00 -4.33 -18.04
N LEU A 2 -65.04 -3.79 -18.82
CA LEU A 2 -63.62 -4.21 -18.79
C LEU A 2 -62.66 -3.27 -18.02
N ARG A 3 -63.14 -2.24 -17.33
CA ARG A 3 -62.29 -1.31 -16.53
C ARG A 3 -62.26 -1.58 -15.03
N ARG A 4 -63.16 -2.40 -14.47
CA ARG A 4 -63.23 -2.71 -13.02
C ARG A 4 -62.37 -3.90 -12.57
N SER A 5 -61.70 -4.59 -13.50
CA SER A 5 -60.84 -5.75 -13.22
C SER A 5 -59.37 -5.37 -12.95
N ARG A 6 -58.88 -4.26 -13.50
CA ARG A 6 -57.48 -3.83 -13.30
C ARG A 6 -57.21 -3.20 -11.92
N ASP A 7 -58.18 -2.54 -11.31
CA ASP A 7 -57.99 -1.90 -9.99
C ASP A 7 -58.16 -2.87 -8.81
N ARG A 8 -58.70 -4.08 -9.02
CA ARG A 8 -58.79 -5.11 -7.97
C ARG A 8 -57.58 -6.05 -7.91
N LEU A 9 -56.72 -6.04 -8.93
CA LEU A 9 -55.48 -6.83 -8.97
C LEU A 9 -54.25 -6.06 -8.48
N ARG A 10 -54.31 -4.72 -8.42
CA ARG A 10 -53.22 -3.88 -7.86
C ARG A 10 -52.97 -4.08 -6.36
N PRO A 11 -53.99 -4.14 -5.49
CA PRO A 11 -53.76 -4.37 -4.06
C PRO A 11 -53.34 -5.81 -3.75
N ALA A 12 -53.71 -6.78 -4.59
CA ALA A 12 -53.38 -8.20 -4.38
C ALA A 12 -51.92 -8.54 -4.71
N LEU A 13 -51.28 -7.79 -5.61
CA LEU A 13 -49.83 -7.85 -5.85
C LEU A 13 -49.06 -6.97 -4.85
N GLU A 14 -49.60 -5.81 -4.42
CA GLU A 14 -48.95 -4.99 -3.40
C GLU A 14 -48.97 -5.63 -1.99
N ASN A 15 -49.92 -6.51 -1.66
CA ASN A 15 -49.96 -7.19 -0.36
C ASN A 15 -49.14 -8.49 -0.26
N ARG A 16 -48.71 -9.09 -1.38
CA ARG A 16 -47.83 -10.28 -1.35
C ARG A 16 -46.35 -9.95 -1.12
N ASP A 17 -45.99 -8.67 -1.23
CA ASP A 17 -44.60 -8.22 -1.32
C ASP A 17 -44.06 -7.54 -0.04
N ARG A 18 -44.80 -7.60 1.07
CA ARG A 18 -44.36 -7.07 2.39
C ARG A 18 -43.64 -8.09 3.29
N GLY A 19 -43.24 -9.25 2.76
CA GLY A 19 -42.90 -10.41 3.62
C GLY A 19 -41.55 -11.09 3.45
N HIS A 20 -40.67 -10.66 2.53
CA HIS A 20 -39.38 -11.35 2.34
C HIS A 20 -38.20 -10.41 2.61
N VAL A 21 -37.15 -10.97 3.23
CA VAL A 21 -35.90 -10.28 3.53
C VAL A 21 -35.06 -10.19 2.27
N ALA A 22 -34.40 -9.06 2.04
CA ALA A 22 -33.50 -8.92 0.90
C ALA A 22 -32.42 -10.02 0.91
N THR A 23 -32.23 -10.65 -0.26
CA THR A 23 -31.19 -11.66 -0.50
C THR A 23 -30.16 -11.16 -1.50
N PHE A 24 -28.94 -11.69 -1.41
CA PHE A 24 -27.78 -11.26 -2.18
C PHE A 24 -27.19 -12.44 -2.95
N GLY A 25 -27.08 -12.30 -4.27
CA GLY A 25 -26.58 -13.34 -5.15
C GLY A 25 -25.06 -13.36 -5.29
N GLU A 26 -24.39 -12.22 -5.16
CA GLU A 26 -22.92 -12.09 -5.12
C GLU A 26 -22.56 -10.83 -4.33
N ALA A 27 -21.70 -10.96 -3.33
CA ALA A 27 -21.19 -9.85 -2.54
C ALA A 27 -19.72 -10.08 -2.14
N VAL A 28 -18.96 -8.99 -2.11
CA VAL A 28 -17.55 -8.96 -1.72
C VAL A 28 -17.36 -7.85 -0.71
N VAL A 29 -16.68 -8.13 0.40
CA VAL A 29 -16.34 -7.13 1.40
C VAL A 29 -14.83 -6.94 1.42
N TYR A 30 -14.38 -5.71 1.19
CA TYR A 30 -12.98 -5.31 1.31
C TYR A 30 -12.77 -4.66 2.68
N PHE A 31 -12.00 -5.31 3.53
CA PHE A 31 -11.66 -4.79 4.85
C PHE A 31 -10.33 -4.05 4.77
N THR A 32 -10.38 -2.72 4.84
CA THR A 32 -9.18 -1.87 4.82
C THR A 32 -8.80 -1.50 6.25
N PHE A 33 -7.74 -2.12 6.75
CA PHE A 33 -7.16 -1.84 8.07
C PHE A 33 -6.07 -0.78 7.94
N VAL A 34 -6.13 0.26 8.76
CA VAL A 34 -5.20 1.38 8.76
C VAL A 34 -4.46 1.41 10.08
N PHE A 35 -3.13 1.52 10.03
CA PHE A 35 -2.24 1.57 11.19
C PHE A 35 -0.93 2.27 10.85
N GLY A 36 -0.05 2.47 11.84
CA GLY A 36 1.22 3.16 11.68
C GLY A 36 1.19 4.62 12.17
N SER A 37 2.33 5.14 12.60
CA SER A 37 2.39 6.41 13.34
C SER A 37 3.51 7.37 12.94
N ALA A 38 4.59 6.86 12.31
CA ALA A 38 5.79 7.64 12.05
C ALA A 38 6.21 7.61 10.58
N PRO A 39 6.68 8.72 9.99
CA PRO A 39 7.16 8.75 8.61
C PRO A 39 8.19 7.66 8.30
N VAL A 40 8.00 6.99 7.17
CA VAL A 40 8.87 5.89 6.71
C VAL A 40 9.35 6.16 5.30
N SER A 41 10.42 5.47 4.89
CA SER A 41 10.77 5.36 3.47
C SER A 41 10.00 4.18 2.87
N PRO A 42 9.01 4.41 1.97
CA PRO A 42 8.24 3.31 1.39
C PRO A 42 9.13 2.27 0.72
N HIS A 43 10.18 2.70 0.00
CA HIS A 43 11.15 1.81 -0.64
C HIS A 43 11.90 0.92 0.35
N ALA A 44 12.35 1.48 1.48
CA ALA A 44 13.08 0.69 2.48
C ALA A 44 12.17 -0.35 3.15
N VAL A 45 10.91 0.01 3.40
CA VAL A 45 9.89 -0.91 3.93
C VAL A 45 9.60 -2.01 2.91
N ALA A 46 9.38 -1.64 1.65
CA ALA A 46 9.10 -2.59 0.59
C ALA A 46 10.27 -3.56 0.36
N GLU A 47 11.51 -3.06 0.33
CA GLU A 47 12.71 -3.89 0.20
C GLU A 47 12.81 -4.92 1.34
N ARG A 48 12.54 -4.50 2.58
CA ARG A 48 12.52 -5.41 3.75
C ARG A 48 11.41 -6.45 3.67
N LEU A 49 10.19 -6.06 3.28
CA LEU A 49 9.07 -6.98 3.16
C LEU A 49 9.27 -8.01 2.02
N LEU A 50 9.86 -7.59 0.90
CA LEU A 50 10.22 -8.47 -0.20
C LEU A 50 11.36 -9.41 0.18
N ALA A 51 12.37 -8.92 0.91
CA ALA A 51 13.50 -9.72 1.37
C ALA A 51 13.08 -10.76 2.44
N ALA A 52 12.10 -10.42 3.28
CA ALA A 52 11.50 -11.33 4.26
C ALA A 52 10.45 -12.28 3.65
N GLU A 53 10.21 -12.19 2.34
CA GLU A 53 9.20 -12.96 1.61
C GLU A 53 7.75 -12.82 2.11
N ILE A 54 7.45 -11.74 2.84
CA ILE A 54 6.09 -11.38 3.26
C ILE A 54 5.35 -10.71 2.11
N ALA A 55 6.07 -9.90 1.32
CA ALA A 55 5.57 -9.34 0.07
C ALA A 55 6.06 -10.17 -1.12
N GLU A 56 5.20 -10.30 -2.12
CA GLU A 56 5.53 -10.97 -3.38
C GLU A 56 5.91 -9.98 -4.46
N THR A 57 5.17 -8.86 -4.52
CA THR A 57 5.37 -7.83 -5.52
C THR A 57 5.30 -6.44 -4.89
N VAL A 58 5.94 -5.48 -5.55
CA VAL A 58 5.81 -4.05 -5.28
C VAL A 58 5.54 -3.32 -6.60
N THR A 59 4.64 -2.33 -6.56
CA THR A 59 4.30 -1.48 -7.69
C THR A 59 4.43 -0.02 -7.27
N SER A 60 5.16 0.75 -8.07
CA SER A 60 5.29 2.20 -7.88
C SER A 60 4.17 2.95 -8.60
N PRO A 61 3.56 3.98 -7.97
CA PRO A 61 2.56 4.82 -8.61
C PRO A 61 3.13 5.70 -9.74
N LEU A 62 4.47 5.85 -9.83
CA LEU A 62 5.11 6.66 -10.86
C LEU A 62 5.04 5.97 -12.23
N ASP A 63 5.63 4.78 -12.32
CA ASP A 63 5.82 4.05 -13.58
C ASP A 63 4.82 2.89 -13.76
N GLY A 64 4.27 2.36 -12.67
CA GLY A 64 3.45 1.15 -12.68
C GLY A 64 4.25 -0.12 -12.85
N GLU A 65 5.57 -0.05 -12.65
CA GLU A 65 6.43 -1.20 -12.81
C GLU A 65 6.23 -2.18 -11.65
N VAL A 66 5.75 -3.38 -11.99
CA VAL A 66 5.61 -4.47 -11.03
C VAL A 66 6.96 -5.16 -10.85
N ARG A 67 7.54 -4.98 -9.66
CA ARG A 67 8.78 -5.63 -9.26
C ARG A 67 8.50 -6.75 -8.28
N MET A 68 9.32 -7.79 -8.33
CA MET A 68 9.10 -9.07 -7.67
C MET A 68 10.08 -9.28 -6.52
N ALA A 69 9.70 -10.14 -5.57
CA ALA A 69 10.57 -10.58 -4.50
C ALA A 69 11.81 -11.35 -5.02
N PRO A 70 12.95 -11.30 -4.30
CA PRO A 70 14.19 -11.99 -4.70
C PRO A 70 14.06 -13.47 -5.04
N ARG A 71 13.19 -14.21 -4.33
CA ARG A 71 12.91 -15.63 -4.55
C ARG A 71 12.51 -15.96 -5.99
N TYR A 72 11.85 -15.03 -6.68
CA TYR A 72 11.45 -15.22 -8.07
C TYR A 72 12.65 -15.32 -9.02
N ARG A 73 13.86 -14.88 -8.63
CA ARG A 73 15.08 -15.14 -9.43
C ARG A 73 15.40 -16.62 -9.51
N GLU A 74 15.24 -17.35 -8.41
CA GLU A 74 15.52 -18.78 -8.36
C GLU A 74 14.48 -19.53 -9.17
N LEU A 75 13.20 -19.18 -8.99
CA LEU A 75 12.10 -19.69 -9.82
C LEU A 75 12.35 -19.42 -11.32
N VAL A 76 12.78 -18.22 -11.72
CA VAL A 76 13.12 -17.92 -13.11
C VAL A 76 14.26 -18.80 -13.63
N ARG A 77 15.29 -19.08 -12.81
CA ARG A 77 16.38 -19.98 -13.19
C ARG A 77 15.85 -21.40 -13.40
N VAL A 78 15.05 -21.90 -12.45
CA VAL A 78 14.41 -23.22 -12.53
C VAL A 78 13.50 -23.32 -13.76
N ILE A 79 12.66 -22.31 -14.03
CA ILE A 79 11.80 -22.25 -15.22
C ILE A 79 12.63 -22.33 -16.50
N ARG A 80 13.71 -21.54 -16.60
CA ARG A 80 14.59 -21.57 -17.77
C ARG A 80 15.25 -22.94 -17.95
N ASP A 81 15.72 -23.53 -16.87
CA ASP A 81 16.39 -24.83 -16.91
C ASP A 81 15.40 -25.97 -17.22
N ALA A 82 14.17 -25.89 -16.71
CA ALA A 82 13.07 -26.79 -17.04
C ALA A 82 12.68 -26.68 -18.52
N GLN A 83 12.53 -25.46 -19.05
CA GLN A 83 12.25 -25.22 -20.48
C GLN A 83 13.37 -25.77 -21.36
N ARG A 84 14.64 -25.56 -20.98
CA ARG A 84 15.80 -26.10 -21.70
C ARG A 84 15.85 -27.62 -21.66
N LEU A 85 15.49 -28.24 -20.54
CA LEU A 85 15.39 -29.69 -20.40
C LEU A 85 14.25 -30.27 -21.24
N ALA A 86 13.08 -29.62 -21.26
CA ALA A 86 11.96 -29.99 -22.11
C ALA A 86 12.32 -29.85 -23.60
N GLU A 87 13.01 -28.77 -23.98
CA GLU A 87 13.54 -28.59 -25.34
C GLU A 87 14.56 -29.68 -25.71
N ALA A 88 15.44 -30.05 -24.78
CA ALA A 88 16.39 -31.13 -24.96
C ALA A 88 15.68 -32.48 -25.16
N SER A 89 14.70 -32.79 -24.31
CA SER A 89 13.84 -33.98 -24.39
C SER A 89 13.15 -34.08 -25.74
N ARG A 90 12.48 -32.99 -26.17
CA ARG A 90 11.84 -32.89 -27.49
C ARG A 90 12.83 -32.99 -28.65
N ALA A 91 14.02 -32.42 -28.52
CA ALA A 91 15.05 -32.49 -29.55
C ALA A 91 15.62 -33.92 -29.68
N VAL A 92 15.74 -34.66 -28.59
CA VAL A 92 16.15 -36.07 -28.59
C VAL A 92 15.07 -36.96 -29.21
N THR A 93 13.82 -36.83 -28.74
CA THR A 93 12.69 -37.63 -29.24
C THR A 93 12.34 -37.31 -30.69
N GLY A 94 12.47 -36.06 -31.11
CA GLY A 94 12.23 -35.61 -32.48
C GLY A 94 13.41 -35.73 -33.43
N GLY A 95 14.58 -36.25 -33.01
CA GLY A 95 15.76 -36.40 -33.89
C GLY A 95 16.51 -35.11 -34.25
N HIS A 96 16.23 -33.99 -33.58
CA HIS A 96 16.82 -32.67 -33.82
C HIS A 96 17.95 -32.29 -32.83
N TRP A 97 18.51 -33.26 -32.10
CA TRP A 97 19.52 -33.06 -31.06
C TRP A 97 20.71 -32.17 -31.49
N ALA A 98 21.24 -32.38 -32.70
CA ALA A 98 22.37 -31.62 -33.20
C ALA A 98 22.07 -30.11 -33.33
N GLY A 99 20.83 -29.75 -33.68
CA GLY A 99 20.38 -28.36 -33.75
C GLY A 99 20.27 -27.72 -32.37
N TRP A 100 19.75 -28.46 -31.39
CA TRP A 100 19.67 -28.00 -30.00
C TRP A 100 21.06 -27.87 -29.35
N ALA A 101 21.94 -28.84 -29.54
CA ALA A 101 23.30 -28.83 -28.99
C ALA A 101 24.15 -27.66 -29.51
N ARG A 102 23.92 -27.22 -30.77
CA ARG A 102 24.54 -26.00 -31.32
C ARG A 102 24.03 -24.72 -30.65
N LYS A 103 22.75 -24.65 -30.28
CA LYS A 103 22.15 -23.51 -29.57
C LYS A 103 22.56 -23.47 -28.09
N HIS A 104 22.80 -24.63 -27.47
CA HIS A 104 23.13 -24.76 -26.04
C HIS A 104 24.35 -25.66 -25.78
N PRO A 105 25.56 -25.27 -26.21
CA PRO A 105 26.75 -26.14 -26.19
C PRO A 105 27.18 -26.57 -24.78
N LEU A 106 27.08 -25.66 -23.79
CA LEU A 106 27.44 -25.96 -22.41
C LEU A 106 26.51 -27.01 -21.76
N LEU A 107 25.21 -26.95 -22.08
CA LEU A 107 24.22 -27.87 -21.53
C LEU A 107 24.30 -29.25 -22.20
N ALA A 108 24.57 -29.28 -23.52
CA ALA A 108 24.85 -30.53 -24.22
C ALA A 108 26.10 -31.23 -23.66
N ALA A 109 27.15 -30.49 -23.33
CA ALA A 109 28.35 -31.03 -22.67
C ALA A 109 28.03 -31.57 -21.27
N GLN A 110 27.26 -30.85 -20.46
CA GLN A 110 26.85 -31.31 -19.12
C GLN A 110 25.99 -32.59 -19.18
N LEU A 111 25.04 -32.67 -20.11
CA LEU A 111 24.22 -33.86 -20.34
C LEU A 111 25.07 -35.05 -20.83
N ALA A 112 26.03 -34.81 -21.74
CA ALA A 112 26.96 -35.84 -22.18
C ALA A 112 27.83 -36.35 -21.02
N ILE A 113 28.36 -35.46 -20.18
CA ILE A 113 29.15 -35.79 -18.99
C ILE A 113 28.32 -36.58 -17.97
N SER A 114 27.06 -36.20 -17.74
CA SER A 114 26.20 -36.89 -16.79
C SER A 114 25.84 -38.31 -17.27
N LEU A 115 25.56 -38.49 -18.56
CA LEU A 115 25.36 -39.79 -19.19
C LEU A 115 26.63 -40.66 -19.16
N LEU A 116 27.80 -40.09 -19.46
CA LEU A 116 29.10 -40.74 -19.32
C LEU A 116 29.36 -41.19 -17.88
N SER A 117 29.07 -40.33 -16.90
CA SER A 117 29.25 -40.64 -15.48
C SER A 117 28.29 -41.73 -14.98
N ARG A 118 27.04 -41.76 -15.46
CA ARG A 118 26.09 -42.85 -15.18
C ARG A 118 26.57 -44.17 -15.79
N LYS A 119 27.06 -44.14 -17.03
CA LYS A 119 27.59 -45.33 -17.72
C LYS A 119 28.85 -45.88 -17.06
N MET A 120 29.70 -45.00 -16.51
CA MET A 120 30.88 -45.40 -15.72
C MET A 120 30.55 -45.90 -14.30
N ARG A 121 29.48 -45.39 -13.67
CA ARG A 121 29.00 -45.89 -12.37
C ARG A 121 28.22 -47.20 -12.49
N SER A 122 27.55 -47.45 -13.61
CA SER A 122 26.84 -48.72 -13.86
C SER A 122 27.79 -49.89 -14.13
N THR A 123 29.03 -49.64 -14.56
CA THR A 123 30.03 -50.70 -14.77
C THR A 123 30.79 -51.10 -13.51
N THR A 124 30.62 -50.38 -12.39
CA THR A 124 31.32 -50.65 -11.12
C THR A 124 30.40 -51.09 -9.96
N ARG A 125 29.07 -51.14 -10.15
CA ARG A 125 28.13 -51.70 -9.17
C ARG A 125 27.70 -53.11 -9.54
N ARG A 126 28.11 -54.08 -8.72
CA ARG A 126 27.53 -55.44 -8.66
C ARG A 126 26.01 -55.33 -8.41
N PRO A 127 25.18 -56.19 -9.03
CA PRO A 127 23.75 -56.21 -8.77
C PRO A 127 23.53 -56.76 -7.34
N ALA A 128 23.12 -55.90 -6.42
CA ALA A 128 22.61 -56.29 -5.12
C ALA A 128 21.15 -55.84 -5.06
N ASP A 129 20.27 -56.83 -4.85
CA ASP A 129 18.83 -56.78 -4.57
C ASP A 129 18.11 -55.47 -4.86
N ARG A 130 17.45 -55.45 -6.03
CA ARG A 130 16.25 -54.63 -6.23
C ARG A 130 15.12 -55.32 -5.49
N ASN A 131 14.78 -54.81 -4.31
CA ASN A 131 13.43 -54.97 -3.78
C ASN A 131 12.47 -54.27 -4.76
N GLU A 132 11.49 -55.03 -5.24
CA GLU A 132 10.40 -54.62 -6.14
C GLU A 132 9.21 -53.98 -5.39
N ASP A 133 9.39 -53.57 -4.15
CA ASP A 133 8.33 -52.98 -3.31
C ASP A 133 8.54 -51.48 -3.08
N ASP A 134 8.65 -50.70 -4.16
CA ASP A 134 8.30 -49.27 -4.13
C ASP A 134 7.18 -49.03 -5.14
N GLU A 135 6.00 -48.93 -4.55
CA GLU A 135 4.67 -48.62 -5.05
C GLU A 135 4.60 -47.87 -6.39
N VAL A 136 3.76 -48.48 -7.24
CA VAL A 136 3.04 -47.87 -8.35
C VAL A 136 2.25 -46.67 -7.82
N ASP A 137 2.86 -45.47 -7.85
CA ASP A 137 2.14 -44.21 -7.65
C ASP A 137 2.53 -43.21 -8.75
N SER A 138 1.70 -43.19 -9.81
CA SER A 138 1.67 -42.24 -10.92
C SER A 138 2.98 -42.04 -11.73
N HIS A 139 3.05 -42.71 -12.89
CA HIS A 139 3.93 -42.34 -14.02
C HIS A 139 3.46 -41.01 -14.67
N GLU A 140 3.27 -39.95 -13.89
CA GLU A 140 3.23 -38.61 -14.45
C GLU A 140 4.68 -38.25 -14.77
N ASP A 141 5.00 -38.09 -16.06
CA ASP A 141 6.34 -37.77 -16.52
C ASP A 141 6.86 -36.55 -15.71
N VAL A 142 8.07 -36.66 -15.18
CA VAL A 142 8.71 -35.58 -14.40
C VAL A 142 8.75 -34.29 -15.24
N GLU A 143 8.83 -34.42 -16.56
CA GLU A 143 8.66 -33.30 -17.50
C GLU A 143 7.29 -32.63 -17.36
N THR A 144 6.19 -33.40 -17.37
CA THR A 144 4.82 -32.89 -17.22
C THR A 144 4.61 -32.24 -15.85
N LYS A 145 5.12 -32.84 -14.78
CA LYS A 145 5.04 -32.26 -13.42
C LYS A 145 5.83 -30.96 -13.31
N MET A 146 7.03 -30.90 -13.91
CA MET A 146 7.84 -29.68 -13.94
C MET A 146 7.19 -28.59 -14.79
N LEU A 147 6.66 -28.91 -15.97
CA LEU A 147 5.97 -27.94 -16.83
C LEU A 147 4.70 -27.41 -16.16
N ARG A 148 3.93 -28.26 -15.48
CA ARG A 148 2.76 -27.84 -14.71
C ARG A 148 3.12 -26.85 -13.60
N VAL A 149 4.17 -27.11 -12.83
CA VAL A 149 4.66 -26.18 -11.79
C VAL A 149 5.12 -24.86 -12.43
N VAL A 150 5.78 -24.91 -13.59
CA VAL A 150 6.20 -23.71 -14.33
C VAL A 150 4.98 -22.89 -14.78
N ASP A 151 3.96 -23.55 -15.31
CA ASP A 151 2.73 -22.90 -15.78
C ASP A 151 1.94 -22.31 -14.61
N GLU A 152 1.81 -23.02 -13.49
CA GLU A 152 1.18 -22.51 -12.27
C GLU A 152 1.90 -21.27 -11.73
N VAL A 153 3.25 -21.25 -11.73
CA VAL A 153 4.03 -20.08 -11.32
C VAL A 153 3.84 -18.92 -12.29
N ASN A 154 3.88 -19.17 -13.59
CA ASN A 154 3.70 -18.13 -14.61
C ASN A 154 2.28 -17.54 -14.58
N GLU A 155 1.25 -18.37 -14.43
CA GLU A 155 -0.13 -17.93 -14.30
C GLU A 155 -0.31 -17.10 -13.03
N SER A 156 0.25 -17.56 -11.91
CA SER A 156 0.18 -16.84 -10.64
C SER A 156 0.92 -15.50 -10.70
N VAL A 157 2.09 -15.43 -11.37
CA VAL A 157 2.81 -14.17 -11.60
C VAL A 157 2.03 -13.24 -12.54
N ALA A 158 1.50 -13.76 -13.64
CA ALA A 158 0.73 -12.99 -14.61
C ALA A 158 -0.55 -12.41 -13.99
N HIS A 159 -1.23 -13.18 -13.15
CA HIS A 159 -2.40 -12.71 -12.42
C HIS A 159 -2.08 -11.52 -11.51
N ARG A 160 -0.98 -11.60 -10.74
CA ARG A 160 -0.52 -10.48 -9.89
C ARG A 160 -0.14 -9.26 -10.71
N GLN A 161 0.59 -9.45 -11.81
CA GLN A 161 0.94 -8.36 -12.71
C GLN A 161 -0.32 -7.70 -13.30
N ALA A 162 -1.32 -8.47 -13.69
CA ALA A 162 -2.59 -7.95 -14.21
C ALA A 162 -3.35 -7.15 -13.13
N LEU A 163 -3.47 -7.68 -11.91
CA LEU A 163 -4.13 -7.00 -10.79
C LEU A 163 -3.46 -5.66 -10.49
N ASN A 164 -2.12 -5.65 -10.36
CA ASN A 164 -1.36 -4.43 -10.10
C ASN A 164 -1.44 -3.43 -11.26
N ALA A 165 -1.43 -3.91 -12.51
CA ALA A 165 -1.51 -3.05 -13.68
C ALA A 165 -2.90 -2.41 -13.83
N ILE A 166 -3.98 -3.14 -13.55
CA ILE A 166 -5.35 -2.60 -13.47
C ILE A 166 -5.41 -1.57 -12.35
N GLN A 167 -4.81 -1.88 -11.19
CA GLN A 167 -4.81 -0.99 -10.05
C GLN A 167 -4.14 0.34 -10.37
N HIS A 168 -2.91 0.27 -10.86
CA HIS A 168 -2.13 1.42 -11.28
C HIS A 168 -2.83 2.25 -12.37
N ALA A 169 -3.48 1.60 -13.34
CA ALA A 169 -4.24 2.31 -14.38
C ALA A 169 -5.37 3.16 -13.77
N ARG A 170 -6.13 2.62 -12.81
CA ARG A 170 -7.18 3.38 -12.12
C ARG A 170 -6.63 4.46 -11.20
N GLU A 171 -5.48 4.24 -10.58
CA GLU A 171 -4.81 5.28 -9.80
C GLU A 171 -4.37 6.46 -10.67
N ARG A 172 -3.80 6.20 -11.85
CA ARG A 172 -3.45 7.26 -12.82
C ARG A 172 -4.65 8.04 -13.32
N GLU A 173 -5.81 7.39 -13.41
CA GLU A 173 -7.06 8.09 -13.72
C GLU A 173 -7.51 8.96 -12.53
N MET A 174 -7.47 8.41 -11.32
CA MET A 174 -8.06 9.03 -10.14
C MET A 174 -7.21 10.13 -9.49
N TYR A 175 -5.89 10.01 -9.52
CA TYR A 175 -4.95 10.90 -8.85
C TYR A 175 -4.32 11.92 -9.79
N GLN A 176 -3.93 13.08 -9.25
CA GLN A 176 -3.16 14.09 -9.97
C GLN A 176 -1.76 13.57 -10.30
N ALA A 177 -1.29 13.83 -11.53
CA ALA A 177 0.04 13.41 -11.97
C ALA A 177 1.16 13.91 -11.04
N ALA A 178 1.11 15.18 -10.62
CA ALA A 178 2.09 15.77 -9.71
C ALA A 178 2.15 15.09 -8.33
N TYR A 179 1.02 14.53 -7.86
CA TYR A 179 0.99 13.76 -6.62
C TYR A 179 1.72 12.43 -6.81
N LEU A 180 1.40 11.67 -7.86
CA LEU A 180 2.02 10.39 -8.18
C LEU A 180 3.52 10.50 -8.51
N GLU A 181 3.94 11.59 -9.17
CA GLU A 181 5.35 11.88 -9.49
C GLU A 181 6.23 11.97 -8.25
N SER A 182 5.67 12.38 -7.12
CA SER A 182 6.39 12.45 -5.84
C SER A 182 6.56 11.09 -5.15
N GLU A 183 6.06 10.01 -5.77
CA GLU A 183 6.02 8.64 -5.28
C GLU A 183 5.59 8.56 -3.80
N PRO A 184 4.37 9.03 -3.47
CA PRO A 184 3.95 9.23 -2.10
C PRO A 184 3.74 7.91 -1.34
N TYR A 185 3.48 6.82 -2.07
CA TYR A 185 3.31 5.48 -1.54
C TYR A 185 3.87 4.42 -2.49
N LEU A 186 4.00 3.19 -1.99
CA LEU A 186 4.18 1.99 -2.79
C LEU A 186 3.06 1.01 -2.47
N ARG A 187 2.59 0.29 -3.50
CA ARG A 187 1.66 -0.83 -3.32
C ARG A 187 2.40 -2.14 -3.30
N LEU A 188 2.04 -3.03 -2.39
CA LEU A 188 2.58 -4.37 -2.29
C LEU A 188 1.45 -5.38 -2.33
N THR A 189 1.64 -6.44 -3.12
CA THR A 189 0.85 -7.66 -2.96
C THR A 189 1.56 -8.53 -1.95
N LEU A 190 0.94 -8.76 -0.80
CA LEU A 190 1.47 -9.67 0.19
C LEU A 190 1.18 -11.12 -0.18
N ARG A 191 1.87 -12.04 0.50
CA ARG A 191 1.58 -13.46 0.43
C ARG A 191 0.10 -13.71 0.69
N ARG A 192 -0.51 -14.54 -0.17
CA ARG A 192 -1.91 -14.94 -0.06
C ARG A 192 -2.16 -15.77 1.20
N VAL A 193 -3.43 -15.78 1.60
CA VAL A 193 -3.96 -16.63 2.66
C VAL A 193 -5.18 -17.36 2.10
N ASN A 194 -5.30 -18.65 2.40
CA ASN A 194 -6.55 -19.35 2.11
C ASN A 194 -7.33 -19.50 3.41
N PHE A 195 -8.65 -19.40 3.35
CA PHE A 195 -9.49 -19.59 4.53
C PHE A 195 -10.88 -20.11 4.18
N GLY A 196 -11.48 -20.82 5.13
CA GLY A 196 -12.87 -21.24 5.08
C GLY A 196 -13.72 -20.39 6.01
N LEU A 197 -14.90 -19.99 5.55
CA LEU A 197 -15.83 -19.20 6.35
C LEU A 197 -16.67 -20.11 7.26
N SER A 198 -16.95 -19.65 8.47
CA SER A 198 -17.83 -20.33 9.42
C SER A 198 -19.29 -19.87 9.28
N GLY A 199 -20.22 -20.70 9.79
CA GLY A 199 -21.65 -20.38 9.79
C GLY A 199 -22.35 -20.54 8.44
N PHE A 200 -21.83 -21.41 7.58
CA PHE A 200 -22.39 -21.80 6.29
C PHE A 200 -22.45 -23.32 6.17
N SER A 201 -23.32 -23.84 5.31
CA SER A 201 -23.38 -25.29 5.07
C SER A 201 -22.17 -25.74 4.25
N ASP A 202 -21.71 -26.98 4.46
CA ASP A 202 -20.59 -27.58 3.70
C ASP A 202 -20.91 -27.73 2.19
N GLN A 203 -22.13 -27.40 1.73
CA GLN A 203 -22.48 -27.45 0.30
C GLN A 203 -22.01 -26.21 -0.48
N ASP A 204 -21.67 -25.11 0.21
CA ASP A 204 -21.14 -23.91 -0.43
C ASP A 204 -19.62 -24.00 -0.61
N LYS A 205 -19.17 -24.41 -1.80
CA LYS A 205 -17.73 -24.51 -2.15
C LYS A 205 -16.92 -23.24 -1.86
N LEU A 206 -17.54 -22.06 -1.93
CA LEU A 206 -16.93 -20.77 -1.58
C LEU A 206 -16.72 -20.59 -0.07
N ALA A 207 -17.60 -21.15 0.76
CA ALA A 207 -17.45 -21.20 2.21
C ALA A 207 -16.43 -22.27 2.63
N GLU A 208 -16.33 -23.36 1.86
CA GLU A 208 -15.37 -24.44 2.12
C GLU A 208 -13.92 -24.00 1.96
N GLY A 209 -13.62 -23.08 1.02
CA GLY A 209 -12.30 -22.48 0.87
C GLY A 209 -12.25 -21.36 -0.18
N GLN A 210 -11.66 -20.23 0.20
CA GLN A 210 -11.38 -19.12 -0.70
C GLN A 210 -9.94 -18.61 -0.54
N GLN A 211 -9.40 -18.07 -1.63
CA GLN A 211 -8.10 -17.40 -1.65
C GLN A 211 -8.31 -15.90 -1.37
N GLY A 212 -7.73 -15.40 -0.29
CA GLY A 212 -7.71 -13.98 0.06
C GLY A 212 -6.47 -13.30 -0.53
N ASP A 213 -6.68 -12.39 -1.46
CA ASP A 213 -5.64 -11.44 -1.86
C ASP A 213 -5.46 -10.41 -0.73
N VAL A 214 -4.21 -10.24 -0.29
CA VAL A 214 -3.83 -9.32 0.77
C VAL A 214 -2.99 -8.20 0.17
N LEU A 215 -3.54 -7.00 0.14
CA LEU A 215 -2.89 -5.82 -0.45
C LEU A 215 -2.39 -4.91 0.66
N LEU A 216 -1.20 -4.34 0.49
CA LEU A 216 -0.62 -3.39 1.43
C LEU A 216 -0.23 -2.12 0.69
N LEU A 217 -0.74 -0.97 1.14
CA LEU A 217 -0.24 0.34 0.74
C LEU A 217 0.69 0.87 1.84
N VAL A 218 1.90 1.27 1.46
CA VAL A 218 2.87 1.90 2.36
C VAL A 218 3.07 3.35 1.95
N HIS A 219 2.56 4.29 2.75
CA HIS A 219 2.70 5.71 2.48
C HIS A 219 3.91 6.32 3.19
N ARG A 220 4.57 7.31 2.57
CA ARG A 220 5.74 8.02 3.13
C ARG A 220 5.48 8.69 4.48
N SER A 221 4.22 8.99 4.78
CA SER A 221 3.80 9.54 6.08
C SER A 221 3.87 8.53 7.22
N GLY A 222 4.09 7.24 6.94
CA GLY A 222 4.04 6.19 7.96
C GLY A 222 2.72 5.43 8.03
N VAL A 223 1.72 5.84 7.24
CA VAL A 223 0.42 5.17 7.22
C VAL A 223 0.50 3.93 6.35
N LEU A 224 0.08 2.82 6.94
CA LEU A 224 -0.02 1.51 6.32
C LEU A 224 -1.50 1.17 6.16
N GLN A 225 -1.90 0.70 4.98
CA GLN A 225 -3.26 0.22 4.73
C GLN A 225 -3.22 -1.22 4.24
N LEU A 226 -3.72 -2.14 5.05
CA LEU A 226 -3.83 -3.55 4.71
C LEU A 226 -5.27 -3.85 4.29
N THR A 227 -5.48 -4.22 3.03
CA THR A 227 -6.78 -4.54 2.47
C THR A 227 -6.90 -6.05 2.27
N ILE A 228 -7.89 -6.66 2.90
CA ILE A 228 -8.23 -8.09 2.71
C ILE A 228 -9.61 -8.18 2.07
N ALA A 229 -9.70 -8.89 0.95
CA ALA A 229 -10.96 -9.14 0.27
C ALA A 229 -11.58 -10.46 0.75
N VAL A 230 -12.86 -10.43 1.13
CA VAL A 230 -13.65 -11.60 1.53
C VAL A 230 -14.85 -11.72 0.60
N ARG A 231 -14.94 -12.82 -0.14
CA ARG A 231 -16.12 -13.12 -0.96
C ARG A 231 -17.14 -13.83 -0.08
N MET A 232 -18.38 -13.34 -0.13
CA MET A 232 -19.48 -13.90 0.62
C MET A 232 -20.15 -15.04 -0.18
N PRO A 233 -20.64 -16.09 0.49
CA PRO A 233 -21.44 -17.13 -0.16
C PRO A 233 -22.69 -16.55 -0.86
N GLN A 234 -23.25 -17.29 -1.80
CA GLN A 234 -24.44 -16.81 -2.53
C GLN A 234 -25.70 -17.03 -1.71
N GLY A 235 -26.73 -16.22 -1.94
CA GLY A 235 -28.04 -16.38 -1.33
C GLY A 235 -28.13 -15.86 0.11
N LEU A 236 -27.15 -15.08 0.59
CA LEU A 236 -27.23 -14.50 1.94
C LEU A 236 -28.43 -13.57 2.04
N ASN A 237 -29.12 -13.62 3.16
CA ASN A 237 -30.07 -12.58 3.52
C ASN A 237 -29.38 -11.41 4.26
N THR A 238 -30.12 -10.33 4.48
CA THR A 238 -29.60 -9.13 5.17
C THR A 238 -29.13 -9.41 6.60
N ASP A 239 -29.85 -10.27 7.33
CA ASP A 239 -29.50 -10.62 8.71
C ASP A 239 -28.18 -11.40 8.78
N GLN A 240 -27.85 -12.16 7.72
CA GLN A 240 -26.58 -12.89 7.60
C GLN A 240 -25.45 -12.00 7.08
N LEU A 241 -25.76 -11.03 6.21
CA LEU A 241 -24.75 -10.14 5.62
C LEU A 241 -24.23 -9.11 6.63
N ILE A 242 -25.11 -8.45 7.40
CA ILE A 242 -24.73 -7.35 8.31
C ILE A 242 -23.60 -7.73 9.28
N PRO A 243 -23.68 -8.83 10.06
CA PRO A 243 -22.60 -9.20 10.98
C PRO A 243 -21.27 -9.44 10.27
N ARG A 244 -21.33 -9.91 9.02
CA ARG A 244 -20.17 -10.21 8.17
C ARG A 244 -19.61 -8.98 7.44
N THR A 245 -20.23 -7.82 7.59
CA THR A 245 -19.61 -6.53 7.23
C THR A 245 -18.67 -6.03 8.34
N ILE A 246 -18.66 -6.68 9.51
CA ILE A 246 -17.79 -6.37 10.64
C ILE A 246 -16.63 -7.36 10.68
N ALA A 247 -15.39 -6.88 10.69
CA ALA A 247 -14.21 -7.74 10.66
C ALA A 247 -14.20 -8.80 11.80
N SER A 248 -14.67 -8.42 13.00
CA SER A 248 -14.82 -9.35 14.13
C SER A 248 -15.96 -10.35 13.95
N GLY A 249 -16.96 -10.04 13.13
CA GLY A 249 -18.10 -10.91 12.83
C GLY A 249 -17.84 -11.87 11.66
N VAL A 250 -16.73 -11.72 10.94
CA VAL A 250 -16.29 -12.70 9.92
C VAL A 250 -15.55 -13.83 10.63
N GLY A 251 -16.26 -14.92 10.95
CA GLY A 251 -15.67 -16.10 11.57
C GLY A 251 -15.02 -17.02 10.53
N LEU A 252 -13.78 -17.43 10.80
CA LEU A 252 -12.92 -18.28 10.00
C LEU A 252 -12.85 -19.67 10.66
N ARG A 253 -13.30 -20.71 9.95
CA ARG A 253 -13.26 -22.10 10.43
C ARG A 253 -11.84 -22.66 10.37
N TRP A 254 -11.11 -22.30 9.33
CA TRP A 254 -9.73 -22.70 9.14
C TRP A 254 -8.99 -21.62 8.34
N THR A 255 -7.68 -21.55 8.52
CA THR A 255 -6.78 -20.64 7.79
C THR A 255 -5.53 -21.38 7.34
N GLU A 256 -5.11 -21.17 6.10
CA GLU A 256 -3.84 -21.64 5.56
C GLU A 256 -2.92 -20.46 5.34
N VAL A 257 -1.79 -20.46 6.05
CA VAL A 257 -0.83 -19.36 6.06
C VAL A 257 0.53 -19.88 5.64
N VAL A 258 1.25 -19.08 4.86
CA VAL A 258 2.62 -19.38 4.44
C VAL A 258 3.62 -19.25 5.59
N GLU A 259 4.62 -20.12 5.59
CA GLU A 259 5.67 -20.16 6.62
C GLU A 259 6.35 -18.80 6.90
N PRO A 260 6.80 -18.00 5.91
CA PRO A 260 7.49 -16.74 6.19
C PRO A 260 6.66 -15.71 6.96
N VAL A 261 5.35 -15.66 6.71
CA VAL A 261 4.43 -14.77 7.42
C VAL A 261 4.30 -15.21 8.88
N MET A 262 4.12 -16.51 9.11
CA MET A 262 4.02 -17.05 10.47
C MET A 262 5.32 -16.87 11.26
N GLU A 263 6.48 -17.14 10.65
CA GLU A 263 7.78 -17.00 11.32
C GLU A 263 8.07 -15.56 11.72
N ALA A 264 7.74 -14.59 10.86
CA ALA A 264 7.86 -13.17 11.17
C ALA A 264 6.92 -12.77 12.32
N ALA A 265 5.64 -13.16 12.25
CA ALA A 265 4.68 -12.87 13.32
C ALA A 265 5.09 -13.52 14.66
N SER A 266 5.59 -14.76 14.62
CA SER A 266 6.06 -15.49 15.82
C SER A 266 7.20 -14.76 16.51
N ARG A 267 8.18 -14.27 15.74
CA ARG A 267 9.32 -13.52 16.28
C ARG A 267 8.88 -12.24 16.97
N LYS A 268 7.92 -11.51 16.38
CA LYS A 268 7.36 -10.31 17.01
C LYS A 268 6.71 -10.61 18.36
N GLY A 269 5.93 -11.69 18.42
CA GLY A 269 5.24 -12.12 19.64
C GLY A 269 6.11 -12.85 20.66
N GLY A 270 7.37 -13.15 20.35
CA GLY A 270 8.26 -13.94 21.20
C GLY A 270 7.89 -15.42 21.29
N TYR A 271 7.15 -15.94 20.30
CA TYR A 271 6.70 -17.34 20.25
C TYR A 271 7.65 -18.20 19.41
N ASP A 272 7.76 -19.49 19.76
CA ASP A 272 8.49 -20.48 18.94
C ASP A 272 7.65 -20.85 17.70
N PRO A 273 8.12 -20.58 16.47
CA PRO A 273 7.38 -20.93 15.24
C PRO A 273 7.05 -22.42 15.14
N ARG A 274 7.87 -23.29 15.75
CA ARG A 274 7.66 -24.74 15.72
C ARG A 274 6.43 -25.18 16.52
N ARG A 275 6.02 -24.38 17.50
CA ARG A 275 4.90 -24.67 18.41
C ARG A 275 3.58 -24.06 17.96
N TRP A 276 3.54 -23.45 16.78
CA TRP A 276 2.27 -22.96 16.24
C TRP A 276 1.24 -24.07 16.08
N PRO A 277 -0.06 -23.78 16.18
CA PRO A 277 -1.11 -24.77 15.98
C PRO A 277 -1.23 -25.18 14.51
N GLY A 278 -1.89 -26.32 14.26
CA GLY A 278 -2.19 -26.80 12.91
C GLY A 278 -1.12 -27.67 12.26
N ASN A 279 -1.44 -28.19 11.07
CA ASN A 279 -0.62 -29.17 10.35
C ASN A 279 -0.01 -28.55 9.09
N TRP A 280 1.22 -28.93 8.78
CA TRP A 280 1.83 -28.60 7.48
C TRP A 280 1.10 -29.32 6.36
N LEU A 281 0.80 -28.61 5.28
CA LEU A 281 0.31 -29.24 4.05
C LEU A 281 1.43 -30.09 3.44
N ALA A 282 1.06 -31.24 2.86
CA ALA A 282 2.01 -32.15 2.22
C ALA A 282 2.59 -31.52 0.94
N GLU A 283 1.78 -30.76 0.21
CA GLU A 283 2.17 -30.10 -1.02
C GLU A 283 2.82 -28.73 -0.76
N ILE A 284 3.94 -28.49 -1.45
CA ILE A 284 4.59 -27.18 -1.50
C ILE A 284 3.90 -26.37 -2.60
N GLN A 285 3.23 -25.28 -2.23
CA GLN A 285 2.57 -24.39 -3.17
C GLN A 285 3.45 -23.15 -3.39
N GLU A 286 3.70 -22.81 -4.66
CA GLU A 286 4.56 -21.68 -5.05
C GLU A 286 5.95 -21.67 -4.39
N GLY A 287 6.52 -22.87 -4.21
CA GLY A 287 7.84 -23.08 -3.61
C GLY A 287 7.91 -22.78 -2.10
N THR A 288 6.77 -22.61 -1.42
CA THR A 288 6.72 -22.27 0.01
C THR A 288 5.90 -23.32 0.76
N ARG A 289 6.22 -23.60 2.03
CA ARG A 289 5.39 -24.46 2.87
C ARG A 289 4.20 -23.68 3.41
N TRP A 290 3.06 -24.36 3.48
CA TRP A 290 1.81 -23.81 3.98
C TRP A 290 1.37 -24.60 5.19
N ARG A 291 0.82 -23.91 6.18
CA ARG A 291 0.30 -24.52 7.39
C ARG A 291 -1.19 -24.26 7.50
N ARG A 292 -1.97 -25.33 7.65
CA ARG A 292 -3.42 -25.25 7.89
C ARG A 292 -3.70 -25.29 9.37
N ILE A 293 -4.35 -24.25 9.86
CA ILE A 293 -4.83 -24.11 11.23
C ILE A 293 -6.35 -24.30 11.18
N VAL A 294 -6.84 -25.31 11.90
CA VAL A 294 -8.28 -25.52 12.11
C VAL A 294 -8.63 -24.95 13.47
N HIS A 295 -9.59 -24.04 13.50
CA HIS A 295 -9.94 -23.29 14.70
C HIS A 295 -11.06 -24.01 15.44
N ALA A 296 -10.85 -24.32 16.72
CA ALA A 296 -11.88 -24.93 17.56
C ALA A 296 -13.04 -23.95 17.80
N ASP A 297 -12.68 -22.70 18.12
CA ASP A 297 -13.57 -21.54 18.12
C ASP A 297 -13.23 -20.68 16.89
N PRO A 298 -14.22 -20.24 16.08
CA PRO A 298 -13.93 -19.51 14.84
C PRO A 298 -13.05 -18.27 15.09
N ALA A 299 -11.88 -18.23 14.43
CA ALA A 299 -11.02 -17.05 14.46
C ALA A 299 -11.66 -15.92 13.66
N SER A 300 -11.45 -14.67 14.04
CA SER A 300 -11.99 -13.52 13.32
C SER A 300 -11.05 -13.04 12.22
N LEU A 301 -11.56 -12.21 11.31
CA LEU A 301 -10.69 -11.50 10.36
C LEU A 301 -9.72 -10.52 11.06
N VAL A 302 -10.05 -10.06 12.27
CA VAL A 302 -9.15 -9.23 13.08
C VAL A 302 -7.92 -10.03 13.50
N ASP A 303 -8.07 -11.31 13.83
CA ASP A 303 -6.95 -12.19 14.19
C ASP A 303 -6.02 -12.40 12.98
N LEU A 304 -6.59 -12.55 11.79
CA LEU A 304 -5.83 -12.61 10.55
C LEU A 304 -5.14 -11.27 10.23
N PHE A 305 -5.79 -10.13 10.49
CA PHE A 305 -5.14 -8.83 10.38
C PHE A 305 -3.94 -8.71 11.33
N ARG A 306 -4.09 -9.09 12.61
CA ARG A 306 -3.02 -9.03 13.60
C ARG A 306 -1.83 -9.89 13.21
N LEU A 307 -2.10 -11.09 12.68
CA LEU A 307 -1.07 -11.96 12.11
C LEU A 307 -0.21 -11.25 11.07
N TYR A 308 -0.84 -10.60 10.08
CA TYR A 308 -0.12 -9.86 9.05
C TYR A 308 0.54 -8.59 9.60
N GLN A 309 -0.13 -7.88 10.52
CA GLN A 309 0.42 -6.70 11.16
C GLN A 309 1.74 -7.03 11.87
N ASP A 310 1.77 -8.10 12.67
CA ASP A 310 2.96 -8.54 13.40
C ASP A 310 4.08 -8.95 12.45
N ALA A 311 3.75 -9.67 11.38
CA ALA A 311 4.72 -10.04 10.35
C ALA A 311 5.31 -8.80 9.65
N ILE A 312 4.47 -7.84 9.27
CA ILE A 312 4.89 -6.58 8.65
C ILE A 312 5.80 -5.79 9.59
N VAL A 313 5.40 -5.66 10.85
CA VAL A 313 6.15 -4.91 11.88
C VAL A 313 7.51 -5.53 12.13
N GLU A 314 7.59 -6.86 12.28
CA GLU A 314 8.86 -7.56 12.46
C GLU A 314 9.81 -7.35 11.29
N ALA A 315 9.35 -7.58 10.07
CA ALA A 315 10.21 -7.50 8.90
C ALA A 315 10.61 -6.05 8.56
N SER A 316 9.68 -5.11 8.70
CA SER A 316 9.91 -3.71 8.35
C SER A 316 10.60 -2.91 9.46
N GLY A 317 10.49 -3.33 10.72
CA GLY A 317 10.94 -2.58 11.88
C GLY A 317 10.16 -1.29 12.14
N ILE A 318 8.96 -1.16 11.57
CA ILE A 318 8.08 -0.01 11.79
C ILE A 318 7.35 -0.17 13.12
N ASP A 319 7.27 0.89 13.90
CA ASP A 319 6.37 0.95 15.05
C ASP A 319 4.94 1.23 14.55
N PRO A 320 3.99 0.28 14.68
CA PRO A 320 2.62 0.47 14.22
C PRO A 320 1.85 1.47 15.09
N GLY A 321 2.34 1.79 16.29
CA GLY A 321 1.52 2.37 17.36
C GLY A 321 0.49 1.38 17.92
N ASP A 322 -0.24 1.80 18.96
CA ASP A 322 -1.21 0.94 19.64
C ASP A 322 -2.58 0.89 18.94
N GLU A 323 -2.85 1.86 18.06
CA GLU A 323 -4.15 2.04 17.43
C GLU A 323 -4.19 1.49 16.00
N TRP A 324 -5.35 0.95 15.63
CA TRP A 324 -5.70 0.64 14.24
C TRP A 324 -7.19 0.93 14.02
N PHE A 325 -7.59 1.04 12.76
CA PHE A 325 -8.99 1.22 12.37
C PHE A 325 -9.31 0.38 11.14
N CYS A 326 -10.51 -0.20 11.09
CA CYS A 326 -10.96 -0.97 9.94
C CYS A 326 -12.18 -0.31 9.31
N HIS A 327 -12.10 -0.04 8.00
CA HIS A 327 -13.21 0.45 7.19
C HIS A 327 -13.59 -0.59 6.14
N PRO A 328 -14.73 -1.26 6.28
CA PRO A 328 -15.23 -2.18 5.27
C PRO A 328 -15.88 -1.41 4.11
N LEU A 329 -15.53 -1.83 2.90
CA LEU A 329 -16.26 -1.53 1.67
C LEU A 329 -17.07 -2.78 1.29
N VAL A 330 -18.39 -2.68 1.39
CA VAL A 330 -19.34 -3.75 1.05
C VAL A 330 -19.78 -3.54 -0.40
N CYS A 331 -19.36 -4.42 -1.30
CA CYS A 331 -19.78 -4.42 -2.69
C CYS A 331 -20.81 -5.53 -2.92
N VAL A 332 -22.02 -5.16 -3.33
CA VAL A 332 -23.07 -6.10 -3.74
C VAL A 332 -23.13 -6.08 -5.26
N ASP A 333 -22.59 -7.12 -5.88
CA ASP A 333 -22.51 -7.24 -7.33
C ASP A 333 -23.81 -7.70 -7.96
N ARG A 334 -24.56 -8.54 -7.23
CA ARG A 334 -25.80 -9.12 -7.73
C ARG A 334 -26.80 -9.29 -6.60
N LEU A 335 -27.99 -8.76 -6.81
CA LEU A 335 -29.14 -8.95 -5.91
C LEU A 335 -29.76 -10.33 -6.13
N GLY A 336 -30.18 -10.98 -5.05
CA GLY A 336 -30.85 -12.28 -5.05
C GLY A 336 -32.37 -12.18 -5.17
N CYS A 337 -32.94 -10.97 -5.01
CA CYS A 337 -34.36 -10.68 -5.14
C CYS A 337 -34.58 -9.30 -5.76
N CYS A 338 -35.79 -9.06 -6.29
CA CYS A 338 -36.24 -7.84 -6.98
C CYS A 338 -35.37 -7.44 -8.19
N ALA A 339 -35.98 -7.38 -9.38
CA ALA A 339 -35.22 -7.22 -10.63
C ALA A 339 -34.68 -5.81 -10.92
N THR A 340 -35.18 -4.77 -10.23
CA THR A 340 -34.84 -3.38 -10.52
C THR A 340 -34.53 -2.59 -9.24
N GLU A 341 -33.67 -1.58 -9.38
CA GLU A 341 -33.33 -0.63 -8.31
C GLU A 341 -34.57 -0.03 -7.65
N VAL A 342 -35.47 0.57 -8.45
CA VAL A 342 -36.67 1.24 -7.93
C VAL A 342 -37.52 0.30 -7.07
N LEU A 343 -37.64 -0.97 -7.49
CA LEU A 343 -38.41 -1.96 -6.76
C LEU A 343 -37.69 -2.37 -5.47
N TRP A 344 -36.39 -2.64 -5.57
CA TRP A 344 -35.58 -3.09 -4.44
C TRP A 344 -35.51 -2.00 -3.37
N THR A 345 -35.14 -0.77 -3.72
CA THR A 345 -35.02 0.36 -2.79
C THR A 345 -36.36 0.74 -2.15
N ARG A 346 -37.49 0.57 -2.87
CA ARG A 346 -38.83 0.79 -2.29
C ARG A 346 -39.20 -0.28 -1.27
N ARG A 347 -38.88 -1.56 -1.53
CA ARG A 347 -39.29 -2.69 -0.69
C ARG A 347 -38.34 -2.96 0.47
N HIS A 348 -37.05 -2.81 0.22
CA HIS A 348 -35.97 -3.20 1.14
C HIS A 348 -35.26 -1.99 1.74
N ARG A 349 -36.00 -0.90 1.95
CA ARG A 349 -35.44 0.33 2.54
C ARG A 349 -34.94 0.10 3.97
N GLU A 350 -35.58 -0.78 4.73
CA GLU A 350 -35.14 -1.11 6.08
C GLU A 350 -33.84 -1.91 6.06
N GLU A 351 -33.74 -2.89 5.16
CA GLU A 351 -32.54 -3.70 4.94
C GLU A 351 -31.37 -2.85 4.43
N LEU A 352 -31.63 -1.93 3.49
CA LEU A 352 -30.62 -0.97 3.04
C LEU A 352 -30.07 -0.14 4.20
N ASN A 353 -30.97 0.41 5.05
CA ASN A 353 -30.55 1.12 6.26
C ASN A 353 -29.73 0.20 7.19
N GLY A 354 -30.14 -1.06 7.34
CA GLY A 354 -29.41 -2.04 8.16
C GLY A 354 -28.00 -2.30 7.68
N ILE A 355 -27.80 -2.43 6.36
CA ILE A 355 -26.49 -2.62 5.74
C ILE A 355 -25.62 -1.37 5.92
N LEU A 356 -26.19 -0.19 5.65
CA LEU A 356 -25.46 1.08 5.73
C LEU A 356 -25.06 1.45 7.15
N LEU A 357 -25.94 1.18 8.12
CA LEU A 357 -25.69 1.43 9.55
C LEU A 357 -24.95 0.26 10.20
N ARG A 358 -24.81 -0.88 9.52
CA ARG A 358 -24.25 -2.14 10.04
C ARG A 358 -24.92 -2.55 11.36
N TYR A 359 -26.23 -2.39 11.43
CA TYR A 359 -27.01 -2.56 12.65
C TYR A 359 -27.94 -3.76 12.54
N GLU A 360 -27.70 -4.79 13.36
CA GLU A 360 -28.49 -6.03 13.34
C GLU A 360 -29.95 -5.81 13.72
N GLY A 361 -30.24 -4.83 14.58
CA GLY A 361 -31.59 -4.45 15.00
C GLY A 361 -32.34 -3.56 14.01
N TYR A 362 -31.95 -3.50 12.73
CA TYR A 362 -32.43 -2.52 11.75
C TYR A 362 -33.96 -2.46 11.59
N ARG A 363 -34.65 -3.60 11.75
CA ARG A 363 -36.12 -3.68 11.69
C ARG A 363 -36.80 -2.81 12.75
N GLY A 364 -36.14 -2.63 13.90
CA GLY A 364 -36.63 -1.81 15.02
C GLY A 364 -36.26 -0.32 14.94
N LEU A 365 -35.59 0.14 13.88
CA LEU A 365 -35.20 1.55 13.76
C LEU A 365 -36.43 2.46 13.75
N ARG A 366 -36.44 3.51 14.57
CA ARG A 366 -37.50 4.53 14.58
C ARG A 366 -37.53 5.28 13.23
N GLU A 367 -38.70 5.75 12.82
CA GLU A 367 -38.90 6.42 11.53
C GLU A 367 -37.96 7.62 11.29
N SER A 368 -37.62 8.36 12.36
CA SER A 368 -36.65 9.46 12.31
C SER A 368 -35.22 9.03 11.95
N ALA A 369 -34.84 7.78 12.23
CA ALA A 369 -33.55 7.20 11.83
C ALA A 369 -33.58 6.61 10.41
N ARG A 370 -34.77 6.26 9.89
CA ARG A 370 -34.98 5.69 8.54
C ARG A 370 -34.87 6.73 7.40
N LEU A 371 -34.75 8.01 7.74
CA LEU A 371 -34.89 9.15 6.82
C LEU A 371 -33.60 9.91 6.47
N LYS A 372 -32.47 9.64 7.12
CA LYS A 372 -31.18 10.28 6.76
C LYS A 372 -30.19 9.26 6.20
N LEU A 373 -30.60 8.59 5.13
CA LEU A 373 -29.63 7.94 4.26
C LEU A 373 -28.64 9.01 3.77
N PRO A 374 -27.33 8.75 3.78
CA PRO A 374 -26.39 9.63 3.09
C PRO A 374 -26.83 9.74 1.62
N ALA A 375 -26.54 10.89 1.00
CA ALA A 375 -26.80 11.03 -0.43
C ALA A 375 -26.01 9.96 -1.20
N ASP A 376 -26.63 9.40 -2.24
CA ASP A 376 -25.92 8.53 -3.17
C ASP A 376 -24.83 9.37 -3.86
N SER A 377 -23.58 8.90 -3.77
CA SER A 377 -22.41 9.52 -4.35
C SER A 377 -21.90 8.76 -5.57
N SER A 378 -22.77 7.95 -6.19
CA SER A 378 -22.46 7.22 -7.40
C SER A 378 -22.03 8.18 -8.52
N ILE A 379 -20.88 7.86 -9.12
CA ILE A 379 -20.35 8.57 -10.30
C ILE A 379 -20.90 7.92 -11.59
N ARG A 380 -21.55 6.75 -11.48
CA ARG A 380 -22.02 5.95 -12.62
C ARG A 380 -23.50 5.62 -12.47
N ASP A 381 -24.26 5.75 -13.55
CA ASP A 381 -25.73 5.56 -13.60
C ASP A 381 -26.25 4.16 -13.19
N ARG A 382 -25.38 3.15 -13.02
CA ARG A 382 -25.76 1.76 -12.75
C ARG A 382 -25.27 1.23 -11.40
N ASP A 383 -24.73 2.12 -10.59
CA ASP A 383 -24.23 1.83 -9.25
C ASP A 383 -24.85 2.84 -8.30
N SER A 384 -25.11 2.41 -7.07
CA SER A 384 -25.31 3.33 -5.95
C SER A 384 -24.20 3.13 -4.95
N VAL A 385 -23.62 4.25 -4.50
CA VAL A 385 -22.53 4.26 -3.54
C VAL A 385 -22.92 5.15 -2.38
N TRP A 386 -22.88 4.58 -1.18
CA TRP A 386 -23.13 5.31 0.05
C TRP A 386 -21.92 5.24 0.94
N HIS A 387 -21.46 6.42 1.32
CA HIS A 387 -20.33 6.60 2.21
C HIS A 387 -20.82 6.93 3.61
N GLY A 388 -20.59 6.03 4.55
CA GLY A 388 -20.74 6.25 5.98
C GLY A 388 -19.40 6.46 6.65
N HIS A 389 -19.42 7.00 7.87
CA HIS A 389 -18.20 7.18 8.67
C HIS A 389 -17.49 5.84 8.96
N ALA A 390 -18.26 4.77 9.17
CA ALA A 390 -17.74 3.47 9.59
C ALA A 390 -17.71 2.42 8.48
N SER A 391 -18.24 2.71 7.29
CA SER A 391 -18.27 1.78 6.16
C SER A 391 -18.70 2.47 4.88
N THR A 392 -18.34 1.88 3.75
CA THR A 392 -18.88 2.24 2.43
C THR A 392 -19.69 1.07 1.89
N THR A 393 -20.82 1.33 1.25
CA THR A 393 -21.61 0.31 0.56
C THR A 393 -21.78 0.71 -0.89
N LEU A 394 -21.42 -0.20 -1.79
CA LEU A 394 -21.65 -0.11 -3.22
C LEU A 394 -22.65 -1.20 -3.60
N ILE A 395 -23.76 -0.82 -4.24
CA ILE A 395 -24.71 -1.77 -4.81
C ILE A 395 -24.72 -1.57 -6.32
N SER A 396 -24.44 -2.66 -7.04
CA SER A 396 -24.64 -2.73 -8.47
C SER A 396 -26.09 -3.04 -8.78
N TRP A 397 -26.70 -2.20 -9.61
CA TRP A 397 -28.03 -2.45 -10.17
C TRP A 397 -27.97 -3.21 -11.50
N ASP A 398 -26.77 -3.28 -12.08
CA ASP A 398 -26.49 -4.11 -13.24
C ASP A 398 -26.35 -5.57 -12.77
N GLN A 399 -27.14 -6.48 -13.35
CA GLN A 399 -27.09 -7.92 -13.01
C GLN A 399 -25.91 -8.64 -13.69
N GLU A 400 -25.12 -7.93 -14.49
CA GLU A 400 -23.87 -8.46 -15.02
C GLU A 400 -22.82 -8.60 -13.91
N ARG A 401 -22.09 -9.72 -13.93
CA ARG A 401 -21.04 -10.00 -12.95
C ARG A 401 -19.93 -8.95 -13.05
N LYS A 402 -19.87 -8.04 -12.08
CA LYS A 402 -18.84 -7.01 -12.04
C LYS A 402 -17.49 -7.59 -11.66
N ARG A 403 -16.44 -6.98 -12.22
CA ARG A 403 -15.04 -7.34 -12.00
C ARG A 403 -14.45 -6.42 -10.93
N PHE A 404 -13.39 -6.87 -10.26
CA PHE A 404 -12.58 -6.11 -9.30
C PHE A 404 -12.31 -4.64 -9.71
N ASP A 405 -12.14 -4.39 -11.00
CA ASP A 405 -11.97 -3.06 -11.59
C ASP A 405 -13.09 -2.04 -11.22
N ASN A 406 -14.33 -2.50 -11.10
CA ASN A 406 -15.45 -1.64 -10.72
C ASN A 406 -15.40 -1.26 -9.24
N HIS A 407 -15.00 -2.19 -8.38
CA HIS A 407 -14.86 -1.95 -6.94
C HIS A 407 -13.70 -0.99 -6.65
N LEU A 408 -12.68 -1.03 -7.50
CA LEU A 408 -11.46 -0.29 -7.28
C LEU A 408 -11.69 1.22 -7.21
N SER A 409 -12.65 1.77 -7.95
CA SER A 409 -12.96 3.20 -7.86
C SER A 409 -13.43 3.59 -6.45
N ALA A 410 -14.37 2.85 -5.88
CA ALA A 410 -14.83 3.08 -4.50
C ALA A 410 -13.72 2.78 -3.47
N LEU A 411 -12.94 1.73 -3.70
CA LEU A 411 -11.84 1.35 -2.82
C LEU A 411 -10.75 2.43 -2.75
N LEU A 412 -10.34 3.00 -3.89
CA LEU A 412 -9.33 4.05 -3.93
C LEU A 412 -9.80 5.34 -3.23
N LEU A 413 -11.08 5.70 -3.32
CA LEU A 413 -11.64 6.83 -2.58
C LEU A 413 -11.62 6.58 -1.07
N VAL A 414 -11.99 5.36 -0.65
CA VAL A 414 -11.93 4.94 0.76
C VAL A 414 -10.48 4.95 1.26
N GLU A 415 -9.55 4.35 0.53
CA GLU A 415 -8.12 4.35 0.86
C GLU A 415 -7.58 5.78 0.99
N ASN A 416 -7.95 6.69 0.08
CA ASN A 416 -7.53 8.09 0.17
C ASN A 416 -8.11 8.82 1.39
N PHE A 417 -9.41 8.65 1.65
CA PHE A 417 -10.06 9.18 2.85
C PHE A 417 -9.35 8.70 4.13
N LEU A 418 -9.13 7.40 4.22
CA LEU A 418 -8.49 6.76 5.37
C LEU A 418 -7.05 7.25 5.57
N LEU A 419 -6.31 7.44 4.48
CA LEU A 419 -4.95 7.95 4.52
C LEU A 419 -4.92 9.34 5.14
N GLN A 420 -5.74 10.26 4.64
CA GLN A 420 -5.81 11.64 5.14
C GLN A 420 -6.29 11.69 6.59
N TYR A 421 -7.35 10.94 6.91
CA TYR A 421 -7.89 10.87 8.27
C TYR A 421 -6.84 10.34 9.26
N TRP A 422 -6.16 9.25 8.92
CA TRP A 422 -5.17 8.63 9.80
C TRP A 422 -3.91 9.47 9.97
N GLN A 423 -3.48 10.20 8.93
CA GLN A 423 -2.38 11.16 9.05
C GLN A 423 -2.67 12.24 10.11
N LEU A 424 -3.88 12.81 10.11
CA LEU A 424 -4.28 13.79 11.12
C LEU A 424 -4.31 13.15 12.51
N ARG A 425 -4.88 11.95 12.63
CA ARG A 425 -4.96 11.21 13.89
C ARG A 425 -3.58 10.88 14.47
N ALA A 426 -2.66 10.38 13.64
CA ALA A 426 -1.31 10.03 14.05
C ALA A 426 -0.52 11.26 14.53
N VAL A 427 -0.69 12.40 13.87
CA VAL A 427 -0.10 13.67 14.30
C VAL A 427 -0.72 14.14 15.61
N ASN A 428 -2.04 14.04 15.77
CA ASN A 428 -2.71 14.39 17.02
C ASN A 428 -2.22 13.53 18.20
N ALA A 429 -2.15 12.21 18.02
CA ALA A 429 -1.62 11.29 19.03
C ALA A 429 -0.16 11.61 19.38
N SER A 430 0.66 11.96 18.38
CA SER A 430 2.05 12.37 18.60
C SER A 430 2.17 13.66 19.42
N LEU A 431 1.25 14.61 19.23
CA LEU A 431 1.20 15.85 20.00
C LEU A 431 0.74 15.59 21.45
N GLU A 432 -0.26 14.74 21.65
CA GLU A 432 -0.73 14.35 22.97
C GLU A 432 0.37 13.63 23.76
N ALA A 433 1.09 12.71 23.13
CA ALA A 433 2.22 11.99 23.74
C ALA A 433 3.39 12.91 24.11
N ALA A 434 3.61 14.00 23.38
CA ALA A 434 4.69 14.95 23.66
C ALA A 434 4.41 15.86 24.87
N GLY A 435 3.16 15.90 25.35
CA GLY A 435 2.75 16.68 26.51
C GLY A 435 2.69 18.20 26.27
N THR A 436 2.58 18.95 27.37
CA THR A 436 2.34 20.40 27.36
C THR A 436 3.60 21.25 27.13
N GLN A 437 4.79 20.70 27.33
CA GLN A 437 6.07 21.40 27.15
C GLN A 437 7.10 20.51 26.42
N PRO A 438 6.96 20.32 25.11
CA PRO A 438 7.95 19.56 24.34
C PRO A 438 9.29 20.30 24.35
N THR A 439 10.39 19.54 24.46
CA THR A 439 11.74 20.09 24.24
C THR A 439 11.84 20.68 22.83
N GLY A 440 12.70 21.67 22.61
CA GLY A 440 12.75 22.38 21.32
C GLY A 440 13.11 21.49 20.12
N THR A 441 13.79 20.36 20.33
CA THR A 441 14.02 19.33 19.30
C THR A 441 12.75 18.57 18.96
N VAL A 442 12.00 18.11 19.97
CA VAL A 442 10.71 17.41 19.81
C VAL A 442 9.68 18.35 19.17
N ALA A 443 9.60 19.60 19.64
CA ALA A 443 8.72 20.63 19.08
C ALA A 443 9.00 20.86 17.59
N ARG A 444 10.28 20.90 17.18
CA ARG A 444 10.66 21.05 15.78
C ARG A 444 10.30 19.83 14.92
N ASP A 445 10.45 18.62 15.46
CA ASP A 445 10.09 17.41 14.73
C ASP A 445 8.57 17.32 14.53
N LEU A 446 7.80 17.56 15.60
CA LEU A 446 6.34 17.64 15.54
C LEU A 446 5.87 18.73 14.59
N GLN A 447 6.49 19.91 14.62
CA GLN A 447 6.18 20.99 13.68
C GLN A 447 6.37 20.54 12.22
N ARG A 448 7.47 19.83 11.92
CA ARG A 448 7.72 19.31 10.56
C ARG A 448 6.70 18.26 10.15
N ARG A 449 6.39 17.30 11.03
CA ARG A 449 5.38 16.26 10.78
C ARG A 449 4.00 16.87 10.56
N LEU A 450 3.65 17.88 11.35
CA LEU A 450 2.38 18.60 11.28
C LEU A 450 2.26 19.42 10.00
N ILE A 451 3.31 20.15 9.60
CA ILE A 451 3.34 20.85 8.30
C ILE A 451 3.16 19.84 7.16
N PHE A 452 3.87 18.72 7.21
CA PHE A 452 3.78 17.69 6.18
C PHE A 452 2.37 17.08 6.11
N GLY A 453 1.79 16.65 7.24
CA GLY A 453 0.44 16.09 7.28
C GLY A 453 -0.64 17.09 6.84
N LEU A 454 -0.53 18.36 7.24
CA LEU A 454 -1.45 19.40 6.80
C LEU A 454 -1.31 19.71 5.30
N GLN A 455 -0.09 19.69 4.75
CA GLN A 455 0.12 19.85 3.31
C GLN A 455 -0.51 18.72 2.50
N GLU A 456 -0.38 17.47 2.98
CA GLU A 456 -1.02 16.30 2.35
C GLU A 456 -2.55 16.38 2.41
N PHE A 457 -3.11 16.92 3.49
CA PHE A 457 -4.55 17.16 3.61
C PHE A 457 -5.05 18.29 2.69
N HIS A 458 -4.29 19.38 2.53
CA HIS A 458 -4.72 20.53 1.71
C HIS A 458 -4.57 20.30 0.21
N ARG A 459 -3.56 19.52 -0.18
CA ARG A 459 -3.40 19.12 -1.58
C ARG A 459 -4.37 18.00 -1.86
N SER A 460 -5.46 18.32 -2.55
CA SER A 460 -6.29 17.28 -3.13
C SER A 460 -5.41 16.38 -4.00
N ALA A 461 -5.21 15.15 -3.57
CA ALA A 461 -4.50 14.14 -4.34
C ALA A 461 -5.32 13.74 -5.59
N LEU A 462 -6.64 13.91 -5.56
CA LEU A 462 -7.57 13.44 -6.57
C LEU A 462 -7.71 14.42 -7.74
N ALA A 463 -7.88 13.91 -8.95
CA ALA A 463 -8.00 14.71 -10.17
C ALA A 463 -9.43 15.19 -10.47
N TYR A 464 -10.46 14.41 -10.09
CA TYR A 464 -11.87 14.70 -10.41
C TYR A 464 -12.62 15.43 -9.30
N GLY A 465 -13.46 16.41 -9.64
CA GLY A 465 -14.26 17.19 -8.68
C GLY A 465 -15.15 16.31 -7.79
N ASP A 466 -15.95 15.43 -8.37
CA ASP A 466 -16.89 14.59 -7.61
C ASP A 466 -16.18 13.65 -6.61
N ALA A 467 -15.00 13.14 -7.00
CA ALA A 467 -14.14 12.34 -6.13
C ALA A 467 -13.59 13.15 -4.95
N GLN A 468 -13.19 14.40 -5.20
CA GLN A 468 -12.76 15.33 -4.15
C GLN A 468 -13.88 15.66 -3.18
N ASP A 469 -15.07 15.94 -3.70
CA ASP A 469 -16.23 16.29 -2.88
C ASP A 469 -16.69 15.10 -2.03
N THR A 470 -16.64 13.89 -2.60
CA THR A 470 -16.91 12.64 -1.88
C THR A 470 -15.94 12.43 -0.71
N VAL A 471 -14.63 12.54 -0.95
CA VAL A 471 -13.63 12.41 0.13
C VAL A 471 -13.75 13.53 1.15
N ARG A 472 -14.03 14.77 0.73
CA ARG A 472 -14.27 15.89 1.65
C ARG A 472 -15.49 15.65 2.53
N ALA A 473 -16.59 15.14 1.98
CA ALA A 473 -17.79 14.80 2.74
C ALA A 473 -17.51 13.69 3.77
N LEU A 474 -16.75 12.65 3.36
CA LEU A 474 -16.27 11.59 4.26
C LEU A 474 -15.43 12.16 5.42
N LEU A 475 -14.44 13.00 5.12
CA LEU A 475 -13.57 13.66 6.11
C LEU A 475 -14.35 14.57 7.05
N GLN A 476 -15.34 15.30 6.54
CA GLN A 476 -16.21 16.14 7.35
C GLN A 476 -17.06 15.28 8.30
N SER A 477 -17.64 14.19 7.79
CA SER A 477 -18.48 13.27 8.57
C SER A 477 -17.70 12.55 9.69
N SER A 478 -16.42 12.28 9.47
CA SER A 478 -15.53 11.67 10.47
C SER A 478 -14.99 12.66 11.51
N GLY A 479 -15.28 13.96 11.36
CA GLY A 479 -14.75 15.00 12.24
C GLY A 479 -13.30 15.37 11.96
N ALA A 480 -12.73 14.96 10.81
CA ALA A 480 -11.35 15.29 10.43
C ALA A 480 -11.11 16.81 10.36
N GLU A 481 -12.10 17.60 9.91
CA GLU A 481 -12.02 19.07 9.86
C GLU A 481 -11.87 19.69 11.25
N ARG A 482 -12.54 19.14 12.27
CA ARG A 482 -12.38 19.60 13.66
C ARG A 482 -10.99 19.27 14.17
N MET A 483 -10.50 18.07 13.88
CA MET A 483 -9.13 17.66 14.23
C MET A 483 -8.10 18.56 13.53
N ARG A 484 -8.30 18.88 12.25
CA ARG A 484 -7.45 19.81 11.50
C ARG A 484 -7.41 21.19 12.14
N ALA A 485 -8.55 21.76 12.54
CA ALA A 485 -8.61 23.07 13.18
C ALA A 485 -7.80 23.09 14.48
N LEU A 486 -7.99 22.09 15.34
CA LEU A 486 -7.22 21.92 16.58
C LEU A 486 -5.72 21.79 16.31
N LEU A 487 -5.34 20.99 15.31
CA LEU A 487 -3.95 20.82 14.90
C LEU A 487 -3.33 22.12 14.38
N GLY A 488 -4.09 22.95 13.68
CA GLY A 488 -3.65 24.28 13.22
C GLY A 488 -3.31 25.22 14.38
N GLU A 489 -4.14 25.24 15.43
CA GLU A 489 -3.86 26.02 16.65
C GLU A 489 -2.58 25.53 17.36
N ARG A 490 -2.42 24.21 17.45
CA ARG A 490 -1.20 23.60 18.04
C ARG A 490 0.05 23.90 17.20
N LEU A 491 -0.05 23.97 15.87
CA LEU A 491 1.07 24.35 15.01
C LEU A 491 1.57 25.76 15.34
N ALA A 492 0.66 26.71 15.57
CA ALA A 492 1.01 28.07 15.92
C ALA A 492 1.75 28.13 17.27
N GLN A 493 1.28 27.35 18.26
CA GLN A 493 1.95 27.20 19.57
C GLN A 493 3.34 26.57 19.45
N LEU A 494 3.50 25.50 18.66
CA LEU A 494 4.83 24.92 18.40
C LEU A 494 5.75 25.89 17.66
N GLY A 495 5.20 26.67 16.73
CA GLY A 495 5.91 27.70 16.00
C GLY A 495 6.52 28.77 16.91
N SER A 496 5.79 29.22 17.94
CA SER A 496 6.29 30.19 18.91
C SER A 496 7.41 29.60 19.79
N ILE A 497 7.28 28.35 20.23
CA ILE A 497 8.34 27.65 21.00
C ILE A 497 9.61 27.50 20.16
N VAL A 498 9.50 27.04 18.90
CA VAL A 498 10.65 26.88 18.00
C VAL A 498 11.28 28.23 17.64
N ALA A 499 10.46 29.28 17.50
CA ALA A 499 10.96 30.64 17.27
C ALA A 499 11.71 31.20 18.50
N ALA A 500 11.17 31.01 19.71
CA ALA A 500 11.82 31.40 20.96
C ALA A 500 13.17 30.70 21.15
N GLU A 501 13.23 29.38 20.92
CA GLU A 501 14.48 28.61 21.02
C GLU A 501 15.51 29.02 19.94
N ARG A 502 15.04 29.37 18.73
CA ARG A 502 15.92 29.94 17.69
C ARG A 502 16.43 31.33 18.07
N ALA A 503 15.58 32.16 18.66
CA ALA A 503 15.96 33.49 19.15
C ALA A 503 16.98 33.38 20.29
N GLU A 504 16.78 32.48 21.25
CA GLU A 504 17.72 32.23 22.34
C GLU A 504 19.06 31.72 21.82
N ARG A 505 19.07 30.75 20.90
CA ARG A 505 20.32 30.30 20.25
C ARG A 505 20.99 31.39 19.43
N SER A 506 20.21 32.26 18.78
CA SER A 506 20.74 33.38 18.01
C SER A 506 21.34 34.44 18.95
N ALA A 507 20.67 34.73 20.06
CA ALA A 507 21.14 35.64 21.10
C ALA A 507 22.41 35.10 21.76
N ALA A 508 22.45 33.82 22.13
CA ALA A 508 23.66 33.19 22.67
C ALA A 508 24.85 33.24 21.68
N ARG A 509 24.58 33.10 20.38
CA ARG A 509 25.61 33.25 19.34
C ARG A 509 26.04 34.70 19.16
N SER A 510 25.12 35.65 19.18
CA SER A 510 25.46 37.07 19.05
C SER A 510 26.18 37.58 20.29
N THR A 511 25.82 37.14 21.49
CA THR A 511 26.56 37.43 22.73
C THR A 511 27.95 36.78 22.70
N ALA A 512 28.07 35.52 22.28
CA ALA A 512 29.38 34.88 22.13
C ALA A 512 30.25 35.60 21.09
N ALA A 513 29.67 36.02 19.96
CA ALA A 513 30.36 36.81 18.95
C ALA A 513 30.75 38.20 19.48
N ALA A 514 29.88 38.85 20.26
CA ALA A 514 30.15 40.14 20.88
C ALA A 514 31.25 40.04 21.94
N VAL A 515 31.24 38.99 22.78
CA VAL A 515 32.31 38.70 23.75
C VAL A 515 33.62 38.42 23.03
N ALA A 516 33.61 37.65 21.95
CA ALA A 516 34.79 37.40 21.13
C ALA A 516 35.31 38.69 20.46
N ALA A 517 34.42 39.53 19.94
CA ALA A 517 34.77 40.82 19.35
C ALA A 517 35.32 41.79 20.40
N PHE A 518 34.74 41.80 21.61
CA PHE A 518 35.23 42.60 22.73
C PHE A 518 36.61 42.11 23.20
N ALA A 519 36.80 40.79 23.36
CA ALA A 519 38.09 40.21 23.68
C ALA A 519 39.14 40.55 22.61
N ALA A 520 38.78 40.44 21.32
CA ALA A 520 39.64 40.87 20.22
C ALA A 520 39.95 42.36 20.29
N ALA A 521 38.97 43.23 20.55
CA ALA A 521 39.17 44.67 20.69
C ALA A 521 40.09 45.02 21.88
N VAL A 522 39.96 44.34 23.01
CA VAL A 522 40.88 44.49 24.17
C VAL A 522 42.30 44.06 23.79
N VAL A 523 42.44 42.94 23.06
CA VAL A 523 43.74 42.45 22.58
C VAL A 523 44.37 43.38 21.55
N PHE A 524 43.58 43.95 20.64
CA PHE A 524 44.06 44.95 19.68
C PHE A 524 44.26 46.35 20.31
N GLY A 525 43.66 46.63 21.45
CA GLY A 525 43.86 47.86 22.24
C GLY A 525 45.05 47.79 23.20
N LEU A 526 45.52 46.60 23.55
CA LEU A 526 46.71 46.38 24.40
C LEU A 526 48.01 47.06 23.89
N PRO A 527 48.30 47.17 22.58
CA PRO A 527 49.43 47.98 22.09
C PRO A 527 49.32 49.46 22.44
N ALA A 528 48.11 50.02 22.53
CA ALA A 528 47.91 51.41 22.98
C ALA A 528 48.17 51.55 24.49
N ILE A 529 47.95 50.48 25.27
CA ILE A 529 48.32 50.44 26.69
C ILE A 529 49.84 50.50 26.86
N ASP A 530 50.61 49.85 25.98
CA ASP A 530 52.08 49.89 25.96
C ASP A 530 52.61 51.31 25.61
N GLN A 531 51.87 52.08 24.80
CA GLN A 531 52.13 53.51 24.57
C GLN A 531 51.85 54.38 25.82
N THR A 532 50.84 54.07 26.63
CA THR A 532 50.65 54.71 27.94
C THR A 532 51.69 54.26 28.98
N PHE A 533 52.14 53.01 28.95
CA PHE A 533 53.20 52.53 29.85
C PHE A 533 54.57 53.13 29.51
N THR A 534 54.85 53.43 28.25
CA THR A 534 56.05 54.19 27.87
C THR A 534 56.00 55.64 28.35
N ILE A 535 54.81 56.25 28.43
CA ILE A 535 54.63 57.58 29.05
C ILE A 535 54.80 57.51 30.59
N ILE A 536 54.31 56.44 31.24
CA ILE A 536 54.48 56.25 32.69
C ILE A 536 55.93 55.92 33.06
N LYS A 537 56.66 55.18 32.21
CA LYS A 537 58.10 54.89 32.34
C LYS A 537 59.01 56.13 32.22
N ALA A 538 58.48 57.29 31.84
CA ALA A 538 59.23 58.56 31.86
C ALA A 538 59.21 59.26 33.24
N THR A 539 58.61 58.64 34.27
CA THR A 539 58.52 59.19 35.64
C THR A 539 59.59 58.55 36.55
N PRO A 540 60.37 59.30 37.35
CA PRO A 540 61.55 58.77 38.06
C PRO A 540 61.25 57.69 39.12
N ASP A 541 62.19 56.74 39.22
CA ASP A 541 62.16 55.45 39.92
C ASP A 541 62.14 55.51 41.45
N ASN A 542 60.99 55.85 42.05
CA ASN A 542 60.82 55.74 43.50
C ASN A 542 59.52 54.99 43.86
N GLY A 543 59.41 53.71 43.51
CA GLY A 543 58.31 52.86 43.99
C GLY A 543 58.25 51.46 43.38
N VAL A 544 57.38 50.63 43.98
CA VAL A 544 57.17 49.16 43.79
C VAL A 544 56.96 48.70 42.33
N ALA A 545 56.89 49.62 41.36
CA ALA A 545 56.78 49.34 39.93
C ALA A 545 58.03 48.68 39.30
N GLY A 546 59.21 48.78 39.94
CA GLY A 546 60.45 48.17 39.44
C GLY A 546 60.48 46.63 39.46
N TRP A 547 59.55 45.96 40.14
CA TRP A 547 59.50 44.50 40.16
C TRP A 547 58.74 43.88 38.97
N LEU A 548 57.94 44.68 38.24
CA LEU A 548 57.22 44.21 37.04
C LEU A 548 58.06 44.29 35.76
N THR A 549 59.22 44.95 35.79
CA THR A 549 60.12 45.11 34.63
C THR A 549 61.01 43.89 34.34
N GLU A 550 61.16 42.95 35.28
CA GLU A 550 61.99 41.74 35.08
C GLU A 550 61.30 40.60 34.31
N ALA A 551 59.98 40.64 34.10
CA ALA A 551 59.28 39.60 33.33
C ALA A 551 59.48 39.72 31.80
N GLY A 552 60.06 40.84 31.32
CA GLY A 552 60.56 41.01 29.96
C GLY A 552 59.53 40.97 28.82
N ALA A 553 59.87 41.62 27.71
CA ALA A 553 59.09 41.62 26.46
C ALA A 553 58.78 40.22 25.89
N ALA A 554 59.44 39.17 26.40
CA ALA A 554 59.20 37.79 26.02
C ALA A 554 57.87 37.24 26.59
N ALA A 555 57.47 37.62 27.81
CA ALA A 555 56.24 37.11 28.43
C ALA A 555 54.98 37.69 27.75
N SER A 556 55.01 38.97 27.37
CA SER A 556 53.95 39.60 26.58
C SER A 556 53.85 39.01 25.18
N PHE A 557 54.98 38.65 24.55
CA PHE A 557 55.02 38.00 23.25
C PHE A 557 54.45 36.57 23.27
N VAL A 558 54.74 35.79 24.31
CA VAL A 558 54.17 34.44 24.49
C VAL A 558 52.66 34.50 24.75
N ALA A 559 52.19 35.45 25.55
CA ALA A 559 50.76 35.68 25.74
C ALA A 559 50.06 36.08 24.42
N TYR A 560 50.71 36.93 23.61
CA TYR A 560 50.20 37.33 22.29
C TYR A 560 50.07 36.13 21.34
N LEU A 561 51.08 35.27 21.28
CA LEU A 561 51.04 34.03 20.50
C LEU A 561 49.95 33.07 20.96
N GLY A 562 49.75 32.94 22.28
CA GLY A 562 48.68 32.11 22.85
C GLY A 562 47.28 32.58 22.44
N VAL A 563 47.04 33.90 22.49
CA VAL A 563 45.76 34.50 22.09
C VAL A 563 45.56 34.39 20.57
N LEU A 564 46.59 34.64 19.77
CA LEU A 564 46.53 34.50 18.32
C LEU A 564 46.20 33.05 17.91
N ALA A 565 46.83 32.06 18.56
CA ALA A 565 46.56 30.65 18.34
C ALA A 565 45.12 30.27 18.70
N ALA A 566 44.60 30.75 19.83
CA ALA A 566 43.21 30.52 20.23
C ALA A 566 42.20 31.11 19.22
N LEU A 567 42.50 32.30 18.69
CA LEU A 567 41.66 32.98 17.69
C LEU A 567 41.68 32.24 16.35
N LEU A 568 42.85 31.70 15.96
CA LEU A 568 43.02 30.90 14.74
C LEU A 568 42.29 29.55 14.84
N VAL A 569 42.33 28.88 16.00
CA VAL A 569 41.56 27.66 16.27
C VAL A 569 40.05 27.91 16.21
N ALA A 570 39.58 29.02 16.78
CA ALA A 570 38.17 29.41 16.70
C ALA A 570 37.72 29.66 15.25
N LEU A 571 38.58 30.30 14.44
CA LEU A 571 38.30 30.60 13.04
C LEU A 571 38.29 29.33 12.16
N VAL A 572 39.18 28.37 12.43
CA VAL A 572 39.20 27.05 11.75
C VAL A 572 37.96 26.21 12.10
N LEU A 573 37.56 26.19 13.38
CA LEU A 573 36.34 25.47 13.81
C LEU A 573 35.07 26.09 13.21
N TYR A 574 35.04 27.40 13.01
CA TYR A 574 33.93 28.10 12.37
C TYR A 574 33.92 27.94 10.84
N GLY A 575 35.10 27.89 10.22
CA GLY A 575 35.28 27.75 8.77
C GLY A 575 35.14 26.33 8.23
N LEU A 576 35.19 25.30 9.09
CA LEU A 576 35.03 23.90 8.67
C LEU A 576 33.64 23.68 8.03
N PRO A 577 33.58 23.41 6.70
CA PRO A 577 32.33 23.28 5.99
C PRO A 577 31.54 22.10 6.56
N ARG A 578 30.38 22.38 7.17
CA ARG A 578 29.42 21.35 7.58
C ARG A 578 29.07 20.54 6.35
N ARG A 579 29.60 19.31 6.29
CA ARG A 579 29.38 18.36 5.19
C ARG A 579 27.88 18.28 4.92
N ARG A 580 27.42 18.88 3.82
CA ARG A 580 26.05 18.72 3.36
C ARG A 580 25.87 17.24 3.01
N PRO A 581 24.86 16.54 3.58
CA PRO A 581 24.61 15.16 3.20
C PRO A 581 24.33 15.11 1.69
N ARG A 582 25.10 14.31 0.96
CA ARG A 582 24.85 14.07 -0.47
C ARG A 582 23.45 13.47 -0.62
N PRO A 583 22.67 13.89 -1.64
CA PRO A 583 21.38 13.26 -1.92
C PRO A 583 21.60 11.78 -2.23
N ARG A 584 21.02 10.91 -1.39
CA ARG A 584 21.10 9.46 -1.54
C ARG A 584 20.23 9.10 -2.77
N ARG A 585 20.84 8.54 -3.83
CA ARG A 585 20.06 8.00 -4.96
C ARG A 585 19.14 6.92 -4.42
N ILE A 586 17.83 7.11 -4.59
CA ILE A 586 16.81 6.12 -4.22
C ILE A 586 17.01 4.91 -5.12
N ARG A 587 17.28 3.75 -4.53
CA ARG A 587 17.34 2.49 -5.28
C ARG A 587 15.93 1.94 -5.42
N PRO A 588 15.53 1.49 -6.61
CA PRO A 588 14.24 0.81 -6.80
C PRO A 588 14.14 -0.44 -5.92
N ALA A 589 13.03 -0.63 -5.23
CA ALA A 589 12.76 -1.83 -4.44
C ALA A 589 12.35 -3.02 -5.34
N GLY A 590 12.89 -4.21 -5.08
CA GLY A 590 12.53 -5.44 -5.79
C GLY A 590 13.23 -5.62 -7.14
N LEU A 591 12.76 -6.62 -7.91
CA LEU A 591 13.39 -7.08 -9.14
C LEU A 591 12.44 -7.04 -10.33
N GLU A 592 12.96 -6.65 -11.49
CA GLU A 592 12.21 -6.74 -12.74
C GLU A 592 11.98 -8.21 -13.14
N TRP A 593 10.75 -8.51 -13.56
CA TRP A 593 10.44 -9.82 -14.12
C TRP A 593 11.02 -9.93 -15.54
N PRO A 594 11.78 -11.01 -15.86
CA PRO A 594 12.43 -11.13 -17.16
C PRO A 594 11.46 -11.22 -18.35
N GLY A 595 10.22 -11.65 -18.11
CA GLY A 595 9.15 -11.66 -19.13
C GLY A 595 8.55 -10.27 -19.40
N GLY A 596 9.05 -9.23 -18.75
CA GLY A 596 8.50 -7.88 -18.80
C GLY A 596 7.40 -7.65 -17.77
N THR A 597 6.84 -6.44 -17.78
CA THR A 597 5.72 -6.03 -16.94
C THR A 597 4.48 -5.80 -17.80
N ILE A 598 3.35 -6.38 -17.39
CA ILE A 598 2.06 -6.10 -18.03
C ILE A 598 1.74 -4.62 -17.79
N ARG A 599 1.48 -3.89 -18.88
CA ARG A 599 1.01 -2.50 -18.81
C ARG A 599 -0.37 -2.44 -19.43
N VAL A 600 -1.33 -1.90 -18.69
CA VAL A 600 -2.66 -1.59 -19.23
C VAL A 600 -2.53 -0.27 -20.00
N VAL A 601 -2.63 -0.34 -21.32
CA VAL A 601 -2.67 0.84 -22.19
C VAL A 601 -4.13 1.14 -22.49
N ARG A 602 -4.55 2.39 -22.25
CA ARG A 602 -5.89 2.84 -22.63
C ARG A 602 -5.99 2.76 -24.15
N ARG A 603 -6.93 1.96 -24.65
CA ARG A 603 -7.27 1.97 -26.07
C ARG A 603 -8.04 3.25 -26.33
N ASP A 604 -7.35 4.29 -26.80
CA ASP A 604 -8.02 5.51 -27.20
C ASP A 604 -9.01 5.17 -28.32
N ARG A 605 -10.27 5.54 -28.11
CA ARG A 605 -11.41 5.22 -29.00
C ARG A 605 -11.24 5.75 -30.43
N ARG A 606 -10.18 6.52 -30.71
CA ARG A 606 -9.81 7.03 -32.04
C ARG A 606 -9.13 6.01 -32.94
N ASP A 607 -8.56 4.93 -32.40
CA ASP A 607 -7.87 3.94 -33.25
C ASP A 607 -8.81 2.89 -33.86
N SER A 608 -10.04 2.75 -33.35
CA SER A 608 -11.05 1.87 -33.95
C SER A 608 -11.70 2.43 -35.22
N GLU A 609 -11.56 3.73 -35.51
CA GLU A 609 -12.07 4.34 -36.76
C GLU A 609 -11.08 4.23 -37.93
N LYS A 610 -9.81 3.87 -37.70
CA LYS A 610 -8.80 3.75 -38.77
C LYS A 610 -8.56 2.34 -39.29
N THR A 611 -9.11 1.31 -38.65
CA THR A 611 -9.02 -0.09 -39.13
C THR A 611 -10.26 -0.57 -39.88
N GLY A 612 -11.11 0.35 -40.32
CA GLY A 612 -12.37 0.07 -40.99
C GLY A 612 -12.46 0.55 -42.44
N GLU A 613 -11.36 0.78 -43.17
CA GLU A 613 -11.44 1.03 -44.62
C GLU A 613 -10.10 0.68 -45.29
N GLY A 614 -10.01 -0.56 -45.75
CA GLY A 614 -8.83 -1.11 -46.41
C GLY A 614 -9.12 -2.45 -47.08
N SER A 615 -10.32 -2.61 -47.64
CA SER A 615 -10.61 -3.68 -48.61
C SER A 615 -10.73 -3.03 -49.98
N ALA A 616 -9.73 -3.31 -50.81
CA ALA A 616 -9.62 -2.85 -52.18
C ALA A 616 -10.77 -3.43 -53.03
N LEU A 617 -11.62 -2.54 -53.54
CA LEU A 617 -12.41 -2.78 -54.74
C LEU A 617 -12.03 -1.73 -55.78
N LYS A 618 -11.66 -2.24 -56.97
CA LYS A 618 -11.12 -1.53 -58.13
C LYS A 618 -11.99 -0.35 -58.56
N PRO A 619 -11.39 0.71 -59.15
CA PRO A 619 -12.14 1.80 -59.75
C PRO A 619 -12.69 1.37 -61.12
N THR A 620 -14.00 1.51 -61.31
CA THR A 620 -14.61 1.64 -62.63
C THR A 620 -15.45 2.91 -62.65
N ALA A 621 -15.23 3.66 -63.73
CA ALA A 621 -15.75 4.99 -63.99
C ALA A 621 -17.28 5.08 -64.03
N GLY A 622 -17.81 6.26 -63.71
CA GLY A 622 -19.16 6.65 -64.13
C GLY A 622 -19.86 7.64 -63.21
N GLY A 623 -19.83 8.92 -63.60
CA GLY A 623 -21.05 9.72 -63.78
C GLY A 623 -21.86 10.21 -62.58
N ARG A 624 -21.83 11.55 -62.42
CA ARG A 624 -22.96 12.49 -62.21
C ARG A 624 -23.82 12.46 -60.94
N GLU A 625 -24.06 13.71 -60.50
CA GLU A 625 -25.28 14.25 -59.86
C GLU A 625 -25.66 13.69 -58.48
N GLY A 626 -25.93 14.46 -57.44
CA GLY A 626 -26.09 15.90 -57.27
C GLY A 626 -26.64 16.20 -55.87
N GLN A 627 -26.80 17.49 -55.57
CA GLN A 627 -27.63 18.07 -54.50
C GLN A 627 -27.12 17.86 -53.05
N ARG A 628 -26.58 18.84 -52.32
CA ARG A 628 -26.97 20.24 -51.97
C ARG A 628 -28.01 20.29 -50.84
N TRP A 629 -27.66 21.10 -49.82
CA TRP A 629 -28.43 21.73 -48.72
C TRP A 629 -28.43 21.04 -47.32
N PRO A 630 -28.62 21.80 -46.21
CA PRO A 630 -27.73 22.84 -45.69
C PRO A 630 -27.61 22.86 -44.15
N ALA A 631 -26.81 23.81 -43.66
CA ALA A 631 -26.80 24.31 -42.29
C ALA A 631 -27.99 25.23 -41.97
N GLY A 632 -28.22 25.40 -40.65
CA GLY A 632 -29.08 26.41 -40.01
C GLY A 632 -30.15 25.75 -39.14
N SER A 633 -30.61 26.27 -38.01
CA SER A 633 -30.20 27.35 -37.08
C SER A 633 -31.32 27.39 -36.03
N LYS A 634 -30.99 27.65 -34.76
CA LYS A 634 -31.74 28.47 -33.78
C LYS A 634 -33.21 28.18 -33.43
N ASP A 635 -33.40 28.17 -32.11
CA ASP A 635 -34.48 28.76 -31.29
C ASP A 635 -35.93 28.30 -31.53
N ASP A 636 -36.57 27.70 -30.53
CA ASP A 636 -37.51 28.46 -29.69
C ASP A 636 -38.07 27.69 -28.48
N VAL A 637 -38.52 28.51 -27.54
CA VAL A 637 -39.06 28.30 -26.20
C VAL A 637 -40.43 27.62 -26.19
N GLY A 638 -40.68 26.86 -25.11
CA GLY A 638 -41.99 26.44 -24.60
C GLY A 638 -41.87 26.05 -23.14
#